data_AF-A0A3P3ELT5-F1
#
_entry.id   AF-A0A3P3ELT5-F1
#
_cell.length_a   1.000
_cell.length_b   1.000
_cell.length_c   1.000
_cell.angle_alpha   90.00
_cell.angle_beta   90.00
_cell.angle_gamma   90.00
#
_symmetry.space_group_name_H-M   'P 1'
#
loop_
_entity.id
_entity.type
_entity.pdbx_description
1 polymer ?
#
loop_
_entity_poly.entity_id
_entity_poly.type
_entity_poly.pdbx_seq_one_letter_code
_entity_poly.pdbx_strand_id
1 'polypeptide(L)'
;MCAAAAPPSALPPNRPDARAPQPARGGGKDEKVVLNFVDADITSVVSALARFLGRNFLFDPRVKGQITLVSEGEVPASTAYGMLSTALRMRGFVIVDVGEVSRVVPAADAKLQGGAVNMRNPGGGLATRTFRLNYENAEALVPVLKPLIAAENTIAAYASNNTLVVTDHIDNLERLARIIESIDTPASLDSELVKLRNGIAVDIAALATELLEGSGEKGRRDIVVLADPRSNSVVIRASSPGRTALARELIAKLDSAQTDAGNLHVVYLRNAQAVHLAGVLRGLLTGESADTSATGSGSVRAALGSGGMLSGAGGANGSGSSATAGGSTTLGAGSTAGAAGKASAGGGLRAVAGGTGQSSGAAAGSTSTAFSTGSVTVQADASTNTLIIAAPEPMYRSLRSVIDLLDQRRAQVLVESLIVEVTERDASELGIQWMAGGSNGRVRAGTNFGGAQLNASAANTIDVMPRGLNIGVVDGTINLPGVGEILNLKMLARALQGKDGANILSTPNILTLDNEPASIMVGKTVPFVSGQYITNGNSSTNPFQTIQREDIGLKLNIRPQISEGGTVKLDIYQEVSSIDEQTSGASGIVTNKRALDTSILVDDGQIMVLGGLMEDSVANGSEAVPGLGSLPVLGNLFRYDKRQRVKTNLMVFLRPYVIRDANASRGLTLDRYNFMRMQQGRARPAPHGLLPDLGGPALPPADVPAVRRAPEVDLRPQNWERTREQVPPPTASASAVRQAPAAAAAPPPELRSQLPVGVTVESDPAALHGGMNDKVTVVQIADVNAEQDAVRIVKRVRISGIGAYIVGGPGGEGNLVRVEIPRDPQAVDNAIAVLRELGYRPELVVTP
;
A
#
# COMPACT_ATOMS: atom_id res chain seq x y z
N MET A 1 -9.47 -50.58 26.72
CA MET A 1 -8.55 -50.79 27.86
C MET A 1 -9.13 -50.10 29.08
N CYS A 2 -8.87 -50.70 30.25
CA CYS A 2 -9.59 -50.67 31.52
C CYS A 2 -9.91 -49.34 32.23
N ALA A 3 -10.83 -49.51 33.21
CA ALA A 3 -10.99 -48.82 34.51
C ALA A 3 -12.14 -47.78 34.55
N ALA A 4 -13.33 -48.06 35.10
CA ALA A 4 -13.75 -48.49 36.46
C ALA A 4 -14.05 -47.30 37.41
N ALA A 5 -15.32 -47.14 37.80
CA ALA A 5 -15.80 -46.97 39.19
C ALA A 5 -17.32 -46.71 39.21
N ALA A 6 -18.03 -47.42 40.09
CA ALA A 6 -19.50 -47.55 40.16
C ALA A 6 -20.10 -46.79 41.39
N PRO A 7 -21.30 -47.13 41.94
CA PRO A 7 -22.52 -46.32 42.01
C PRO A 7 -22.92 -45.96 43.47
N PRO A 8 -24.18 -45.58 43.80
CA PRO A 8 -25.18 -46.59 44.23
C PRO A 8 -26.65 -46.27 43.84
N SER A 9 -27.45 -47.23 43.35
CA SER A 9 -28.27 -48.24 44.06
C SER A 9 -29.69 -47.77 44.43
N ALA A 10 -30.67 -48.44 43.82
CA ALA A 10 -32.09 -48.41 44.14
C ALA A 10 -32.41 -49.03 45.52
N LEU A 11 -33.51 -48.57 46.14
CA LEU A 11 -34.13 -49.15 47.33
C LEU A 11 -35.63 -49.47 47.06
N PRO A 12 -36.17 -50.59 47.58
CA PRO A 12 -37.52 -51.12 47.31
C PRO A 12 -38.61 -50.53 48.23
N PRO A 13 -39.91 -50.78 47.96
CA PRO A 13 -41.01 -50.26 48.77
C PRO A 13 -41.19 -51.08 50.05
N ASN A 14 -41.28 -50.40 51.19
CA ASN A 14 -41.58 -51.00 52.49
C ASN A 14 -42.90 -50.42 53.01
N ARG A 15 -43.94 -51.25 53.14
CA ARG A 15 -45.06 -50.99 54.05
C ARG A 15 -44.57 -51.29 55.49
N PRO A 16 -45.11 -50.62 56.50
CA PRO A 16 -46.15 -51.31 57.26
C PRO A 16 -47.32 -50.41 57.65
N ASP A 17 -48.49 -51.05 57.70
CA ASP A 17 -49.65 -50.64 58.48
C ASP A 17 -49.24 -50.29 59.92
N ALA A 18 -49.48 -49.04 60.32
CA ALA A 18 -49.46 -48.63 61.72
C ALA A 18 -50.88 -48.19 62.10
N ARG A 19 -51.65 -49.19 62.55
CA ARG A 19 -52.91 -49.04 63.25
C ARG A 19 -52.64 -48.40 64.62
N ALA A 20 -53.02 -47.14 64.79
CA ALA A 20 -53.11 -46.46 66.08
C ALA A 20 -54.57 -46.50 66.59
N PRO A 21 -54.79 -46.37 67.91
CA PRO A 21 -55.91 -47.00 68.62
C PRO A 21 -57.24 -46.23 68.52
N GLN A 22 -58.30 -46.99 68.76
CA GLN A 22 -59.73 -46.67 68.71
C GLN A 22 -60.12 -45.47 69.60
N PRO A 23 -61.34 -44.93 69.40
CA PRO A 23 -62.32 -45.24 70.43
C PRO A 23 -63.52 -46.00 69.86
N ALA A 24 -63.78 -47.17 70.44
CA ALA A 24 -65.06 -47.83 70.34
C ALA A 24 -66.11 -46.90 70.98
N ARG A 25 -66.91 -46.23 70.16
CA ARG A 25 -68.23 -45.75 70.58
C ARG A 25 -69.24 -46.72 70.02
N GLY A 26 -70.04 -47.27 70.93
CA GLY A 26 -70.90 -48.42 70.70
C GLY A 26 -71.79 -48.25 69.47
N GLY A 27 -72.00 -49.37 68.78
CA GLY A 27 -73.18 -49.55 67.97
C GLY A 27 -74.41 -49.43 68.86
N GLY A 28 -74.95 -48.22 68.95
CA GLY A 28 -76.37 -48.05 69.24
C GLY A 28 -77.12 -48.73 68.10
N LYS A 29 -78.12 -49.54 68.44
CA LYS A 29 -79.10 -50.04 67.48
C LYS A 29 -79.49 -48.87 66.57
N ASP A 30 -79.55 -49.11 65.26
CA ASP A 30 -79.99 -48.13 64.26
C ASP A 30 -81.49 -47.89 64.48
N GLU A 31 -81.79 -47.17 65.56
CA GLU A 31 -83.12 -46.77 65.95
C GLU A 31 -83.57 -45.83 64.84
N LYS A 32 -84.73 -46.15 64.27
CA LYS A 32 -85.29 -45.37 63.18
C LYS A 32 -86.37 -44.49 63.74
N VAL A 33 -86.39 -43.23 63.31
CA VAL A 33 -87.38 -42.26 63.75
C VAL A 33 -88.06 -41.64 62.54
N VAL A 34 -89.35 -41.39 62.69
CA VAL A 34 -90.09 -40.55 61.75
C VAL A 34 -89.97 -39.11 62.24
N LEU A 35 -89.41 -38.25 61.40
CA LEU A 35 -89.24 -36.82 61.65
C LEU A 35 -90.45 -36.09 61.10
N ASN A 36 -91.26 -35.48 61.96
CA ASN A 36 -92.37 -34.63 61.55
C ASN A 36 -92.40 -33.36 62.40
N PHE A 37 -91.58 -32.39 61.99
CA PHE A 37 -91.50 -31.07 62.58
C PHE A 37 -91.97 -30.06 61.54
N VAL A 38 -93.09 -29.37 61.79
CA VAL A 38 -93.62 -28.32 60.91
C VAL A 38 -93.56 -27.01 61.68
N ASP A 39 -92.83 -26.02 61.14
CA ASP A 39 -92.65 -24.69 61.74
C ASP A 39 -92.21 -24.74 63.23
N ALA A 40 -91.41 -25.74 63.56
CA ALA A 40 -90.94 -25.95 64.93
C ALA A 40 -89.69 -25.12 65.21
N ASP A 41 -89.57 -24.60 66.44
CA ASP A 41 -88.39 -23.84 66.86
C ASP A 41 -87.12 -24.70 66.76
N ILE A 42 -86.05 -24.12 66.19
CA ILE A 42 -84.76 -24.81 65.97
C ILE A 42 -84.23 -25.44 67.26
N THR A 43 -84.32 -24.74 68.39
CA THR A 43 -83.85 -25.24 69.69
C THR A 43 -84.64 -26.46 70.15
N SER A 44 -85.95 -26.50 69.87
CA SER A 44 -86.84 -27.61 70.20
C SER A 44 -86.56 -28.84 69.33
N VAL A 45 -86.39 -28.64 68.02
CA VAL A 45 -86.09 -29.71 67.06
C VAL A 45 -84.70 -30.31 67.31
N VAL A 46 -83.68 -29.47 67.51
CA VAL A 46 -82.32 -29.94 67.82
C VAL A 46 -82.28 -30.62 69.18
N SER A 47 -83.01 -30.16 70.20
CA SER A 47 -83.06 -30.84 71.51
C SER A 47 -83.80 -32.19 71.47
N ALA A 48 -84.85 -32.31 70.64
CA ALA A 48 -85.55 -33.58 70.40
C ALA A 48 -84.62 -34.58 69.69
N LEU A 49 -83.91 -34.13 68.66
CA LEU A 49 -82.92 -34.93 67.94
C LEU A 49 -81.67 -35.19 68.78
N ALA A 50 -81.27 -34.31 69.70
CA ALA A 50 -80.14 -34.48 70.60
C ALA A 50 -80.31 -35.71 71.50
N ARG A 51 -81.52 -35.87 72.05
CA ARG A 51 -81.89 -37.03 72.88
C ARG A 51 -81.86 -38.32 72.08
N PHE A 52 -82.33 -38.26 70.83
CA PHE A 52 -82.35 -39.41 69.93
C PHE A 52 -80.95 -39.81 69.43
N LEU A 53 -80.12 -38.82 69.08
CA LEU A 53 -78.77 -39.03 68.57
C LEU A 53 -77.76 -39.36 69.68
N GLY A 54 -78.14 -39.27 70.95
CA GLY A 54 -77.25 -39.43 72.10
C GLY A 54 -76.11 -38.41 72.13
N ARG A 55 -76.33 -37.21 71.58
CA ARG A 55 -75.32 -36.16 71.43
C ARG A 55 -75.73 -34.89 72.15
N ASN A 56 -74.77 -34.27 72.84
CA ASN A 56 -74.99 -33.00 73.50
C ASN A 56 -74.79 -31.86 72.49
N PHE A 57 -75.81 -31.02 72.34
CA PHE A 57 -75.73 -29.81 71.53
C PHE A 57 -75.64 -28.57 72.43
N LEU A 58 -74.72 -27.66 72.09
CA LEU A 58 -74.59 -26.35 72.72
C LEU A 58 -75.03 -25.28 71.74
N PHE A 59 -75.95 -24.41 72.17
CA PHE A 59 -76.52 -23.36 71.32
C PHE A 59 -75.87 -22.01 71.59
N ASP A 60 -75.56 -21.29 70.52
CA ASP A 60 -75.32 -19.85 70.63
C ASP A 60 -76.67 -19.12 70.81
N PRO A 61 -76.78 -18.10 71.71
CA PRO A 61 -77.99 -17.29 71.88
C PRO A 61 -78.54 -16.65 70.60
N ARG A 62 -77.73 -16.57 69.54
CA ARG A 62 -78.10 -16.05 68.21
C ARG A 62 -78.88 -17.04 67.35
N VAL A 63 -78.95 -18.31 67.73
CA VAL A 63 -79.69 -19.34 66.97
C VAL A 63 -81.18 -19.23 67.29
N LYS A 64 -81.91 -18.45 66.48
CA LYS A 64 -83.37 -18.28 66.56
C LYS A 64 -83.99 -18.51 65.20
N GLY A 65 -85.16 -19.14 65.18
CA GLY A 65 -85.93 -19.38 63.96
C GLY A 65 -86.67 -20.71 63.99
N GLN A 66 -87.51 -20.91 62.98
CA GLN A 66 -88.31 -22.11 62.79
C GLN A 66 -87.78 -22.93 61.61
N ILE A 67 -87.79 -24.26 61.75
CA ILE A 67 -87.44 -25.20 60.70
C ILE A 67 -88.55 -26.22 60.50
N THR A 68 -88.68 -26.64 59.25
CA THR A 68 -89.61 -27.69 58.83
C THR A 68 -88.78 -28.88 58.36
N LEU A 69 -88.98 -30.02 59.02
CA LEU A 69 -88.29 -31.27 58.79
C LEU A 69 -89.32 -32.39 58.75
N VAL A 70 -89.63 -32.87 57.55
CA VAL A 70 -90.64 -33.91 57.31
C VAL A 70 -89.98 -35.09 56.60
N SER A 71 -90.16 -36.30 57.13
CA SER A 71 -89.78 -37.56 56.50
C SER A 71 -90.99 -38.48 56.37
N GLU A 72 -91.26 -38.97 55.17
CA GLU A 72 -92.41 -39.86 54.89
C GLU A 72 -92.22 -41.31 55.40
N GLY A 73 -90.99 -41.69 55.76
CA GLY A 73 -90.65 -43.02 56.27
C GLY A 73 -89.63 -42.96 57.41
N GLU A 74 -89.40 -44.12 58.04
CA GLU A 74 -88.44 -44.31 59.12
C GLU A 74 -86.99 -44.01 58.67
N VAL A 75 -86.38 -42.97 59.25
CA VAL A 75 -85.03 -42.51 58.91
C VAL A 75 -84.01 -42.97 59.96
N PRO A 76 -82.85 -43.55 59.57
CA PRO A 76 -81.80 -43.90 60.52
C PRO A 76 -81.11 -42.66 61.09
N ALA A 77 -80.51 -42.78 62.27
CA ALA A 77 -79.90 -41.68 63.02
C ALA A 77 -78.89 -40.84 62.19
N SER A 78 -78.12 -41.48 61.31
CA SER A 78 -77.16 -40.80 60.43
C SER A 78 -77.82 -39.91 59.38
N THR A 79 -78.93 -40.37 58.81
CA THR A 79 -79.68 -39.64 57.78
C THR A 79 -80.52 -38.53 58.43
N ALA A 80 -81.07 -38.79 59.62
CA ALA A 80 -81.75 -37.77 60.42
C ALA A 80 -80.80 -36.60 60.78
N TYR A 81 -79.55 -36.92 61.15
CA TYR A 81 -78.51 -35.92 61.39
C TYR A 81 -78.15 -35.12 60.12
N GLY A 82 -78.07 -35.79 58.96
CA GLY A 82 -77.84 -35.12 57.66
C GLY A 82 -79.00 -34.22 57.21
N MET A 83 -80.25 -34.62 57.48
CA MET A 83 -81.42 -33.78 57.22
C MET A 83 -81.43 -32.56 58.15
N LEU A 84 -81.05 -32.73 59.42
CA LEU A 84 -80.90 -31.63 60.38
C LEU A 84 -79.80 -30.65 59.96
N SER A 85 -78.61 -31.14 59.61
CA SER A 85 -77.50 -30.27 59.18
C SER A 85 -77.85 -29.49 57.91
N THR A 86 -78.58 -30.11 56.98
CA THR A 86 -79.08 -29.46 55.76
C THR A 86 -80.14 -28.41 56.06
N ALA A 87 -81.09 -28.70 56.95
CA ALA A 87 -82.13 -27.74 57.36
C ALA A 87 -81.55 -26.53 58.11
N LEU A 88 -80.56 -26.76 58.99
CA LEU A 88 -79.82 -25.69 59.66
C LEU A 88 -79.03 -24.84 58.67
N ARG A 89 -78.40 -25.47 57.67
CA ARG A 89 -77.68 -24.78 56.59
C ARG A 89 -78.58 -23.85 55.79
N MET A 90 -79.80 -24.27 55.46
CA MET A 90 -80.77 -23.41 54.75
C MET A 90 -81.16 -22.16 55.54
N ARG A 91 -80.99 -22.18 56.86
CA ARG A 91 -81.22 -21.03 57.76
C ARG A 91 -79.93 -20.29 58.14
N GLY A 92 -78.78 -20.65 57.58
CA GLY A 92 -77.49 -19.99 57.83
C GLY A 92 -76.80 -20.40 59.14
N PHE A 93 -77.20 -21.53 59.73
CA PHE A 93 -76.57 -22.10 60.92
C PHE A 93 -75.81 -23.37 60.57
N VAL A 94 -74.70 -23.62 61.25
CA VAL A 94 -73.83 -24.78 61.02
C VAL A 94 -73.55 -25.45 62.36
N ILE A 95 -73.49 -26.79 62.32
CA ILE A 95 -73.05 -27.60 63.45
C ILE A 95 -71.52 -27.74 63.36
N VAL A 96 -70.83 -27.33 64.42
CA VAL A 96 -69.38 -27.48 64.57
C VAL A 96 -69.10 -28.42 65.73
N ASP A 97 -68.47 -29.56 65.44
CA ASP A 97 -68.09 -30.53 66.46
C ASP A 97 -66.78 -30.11 67.13
N VAL A 98 -66.81 -29.84 68.45
CA VAL A 98 -65.63 -29.50 69.25
C VAL A 98 -65.53 -30.45 70.44
N GLY A 99 -64.67 -31.46 70.33
CA GLY A 99 -64.50 -32.50 71.36
C GLY A 99 -65.73 -33.40 71.47
N GLU A 100 -66.35 -33.47 72.65
CA GLU A 100 -67.54 -34.30 72.91
C GLU A 100 -68.88 -33.55 72.76
N VAL A 101 -68.86 -32.26 72.39
CA VAL A 101 -70.06 -31.42 72.28
C VAL A 101 -70.16 -30.82 70.88
N SER A 102 -71.35 -30.90 70.29
CA SER A 102 -71.66 -30.28 68.99
C SER A 102 -72.22 -28.88 69.21
N ARG A 103 -71.56 -27.84 68.70
CA ARG A 103 -72.01 -26.44 68.83
C ARG A 103 -72.83 -26.03 67.62
N VAL A 104 -73.99 -25.43 67.82
CA VAL A 104 -74.76 -24.81 66.73
C VAL A 104 -74.44 -23.32 66.73
N VAL A 105 -73.77 -22.86 65.69
CA VAL A 105 -73.29 -21.49 65.55
C VAL A 105 -73.74 -20.90 64.20
N PRO A 106 -73.84 -19.56 64.07
CA PRO A 106 -73.98 -18.92 62.76
C PRO A 106 -72.83 -19.31 61.82
N ALA A 107 -73.11 -19.46 60.52
CA ALA A 107 -72.12 -19.88 59.51
C ALA A 107 -70.88 -18.96 59.44
N ALA A 108 -71.02 -17.68 59.79
CA ALA A 108 -69.90 -16.73 59.85
C ALA A 108 -68.88 -17.08 60.94
N ASP A 109 -69.34 -17.47 62.13
CA ASP A 109 -68.49 -17.79 63.29
C ASP A 109 -67.90 -19.20 63.18
N ALA A 110 -68.54 -20.09 62.41
CA ALA A 110 -68.04 -21.44 62.12
C ALA A 110 -66.66 -21.46 61.43
N LYS A 111 -66.28 -20.39 60.71
CA LYS A 111 -64.99 -20.30 60.00
C LYS A 111 -63.80 -20.16 60.95
N LEU A 112 -64.02 -19.52 62.11
CA LEU A 112 -62.99 -19.29 63.13
C LEU A 112 -62.90 -20.46 64.12
N GLN A 113 -63.98 -21.23 64.24
CA GLN A 113 -64.12 -22.33 65.20
C GLN A 113 -64.05 -23.73 64.53
N GLY A 114 -63.95 -23.78 63.20
CA GLY A 114 -63.96 -24.99 62.38
C GLY A 114 -62.80 -25.95 62.68
N GLY A 115 -63.10 -27.25 62.65
CA GLY A 115 -62.27 -28.33 63.17
C GLY A 115 -61.04 -28.73 62.34
N ALA A 116 -60.44 -29.85 62.76
CA ALA A 116 -59.15 -30.36 62.31
C ALA A 116 -59.02 -30.54 60.79
N VAL A 117 -57.86 -30.15 60.26
CA VAL A 117 -57.46 -30.33 58.86
C VAL A 117 -57.34 -31.84 58.55
N ASN A 118 -57.96 -32.29 57.46
CA ASN A 118 -57.83 -33.66 56.89
C ASN A 118 -58.56 -34.85 57.57
N MET A 119 -59.57 -34.63 58.43
CA MET A 119 -60.42 -35.75 58.89
C MET A 119 -61.72 -35.88 58.07
N ARG A 120 -61.96 -37.07 57.53
CA ARG A 120 -63.21 -37.42 56.83
C ARG A 120 -64.29 -37.70 57.87
N ASN A 121 -64.95 -36.66 58.38
CA ASN A 121 -66.09 -36.81 59.28
C ASN A 121 -67.38 -36.95 58.43
N PRO A 122 -68.17 -38.05 58.56
CA PRO A 122 -69.37 -38.27 57.75
C PRO A 122 -70.56 -37.37 58.13
N GLY A 123 -70.38 -36.42 59.04
CA GLY A 123 -71.37 -35.39 59.36
C GLY A 123 -71.03 -34.10 58.62
N GLY A 124 -71.84 -33.72 57.63
CA GLY A 124 -71.62 -32.59 56.72
C GLY A 124 -71.39 -31.22 57.39
N GLY A 125 -70.17 -30.98 57.85
CA GLY A 125 -69.69 -29.70 58.39
C GLY A 125 -68.82 -28.93 57.39
N LEU A 126 -68.43 -27.71 57.79
CA LEU A 126 -67.40 -26.93 57.10
C LEU A 126 -66.02 -27.54 57.39
N ALA A 127 -65.20 -27.71 56.34
CA ALA A 127 -63.82 -28.15 56.45
C ALA A 127 -62.90 -27.29 55.57
N THR A 128 -61.62 -27.23 55.94
CA THR A 128 -60.57 -26.61 55.11
C THR A 128 -59.66 -27.70 54.56
N ARG A 129 -59.49 -27.76 53.25
CA ARG A 129 -58.63 -28.72 52.55
C ARG A 129 -57.62 -28.02 51.65
N THR A 130 -56.41 -28.56 51.62
CA THR A 130 -55.35 -28.10 50.72
C THR A 130 -55.22 -29.03 49.50
N PHE A 131 -55.12 -28.45 48.31
CA PHE A 131 -54.94 -29.14 47.03
C PHE A 131 -53.62 -28.68 46.40
N ARG A 132 -52.69 -29.60 46.16
CA ARG A 132 -51.42 -29.30 45.49
C ARG A 132 -51.56 -29.59 43.99
N LEU A 133 -51.17 -28.64 43.15
CA LEU A 133 -51.23 -28.72 41.68
C LEU A 133 -49.83 -29.00 41.12
N ASN A 134 -49.74 -29.82 40.07
CA ASN A 134 -48.48 -30.25 39.48
C ASN A 134 -48.13 -29.55 38.16
N TYR A 135 -49.12 -29.24 37.33
CA TYR A 135 -48.95 -28.76 35.96
C TYR A 135 -49.52 -27.36 35.76
N GLU A 136 -50.67 -27.06 36.37
CA GLU A 136 -51.31 -25.74 36.27
C GLU A 136 -51.00 -24.82 37.46
N ASN A 137 -51.08 -23.50 37.26
CA ASN A 137 -50.81 -22.52 38.31
C ASN A 137 -52.03 -22.34 39.25
N ALA A 138 -51.80 -22.44 40.56
CA ALA A 138 -52.81 -22.25 41.60
C ALA A 138 -53.55 -20.90 41.50
N GLU A 139 -52.85 -19.81 41.21
CA GLU A 139 -53.47 -18.48 41.06
C GLU A 139 -54.38 -18.40 39.83
N ALA A 140 -54.01 -19.09 38.74
CA ALA A 140 -54.78 -19.10 37.50
C ALA A 140 -56.12 -19.85 37.67
N LEU A 141 -56.19 -20.81 38.60
CA LEU A 141 -57.42 -21.58 38.88
C LEU A 141 -58.39 -20.87 39.83
N VAL A 142 -57.95 -19.88 40.61
CA VAL A 142 -58.83 -19.12 41.53
C VAL A 142 -60.05 -18.52 40.81
N PRO A 143 -59.94 -17.77 39.69
CA PRO A 143 -61.10 -17.19 39.02
C PRO A 143 -62.06 -18.25 38.45
N VAL A 144 -61.55 -19.43 38.08
CA VAL A 144 -62.34 -20.54 37.54
C VAL A 144 -63.10 -21.26 38.66
N LEU A 145 -62.50 -21.42 39.83
CA LEU A 145 -63.07 -22.18 40.96
C LEU A 145 -63.92 -21.31 41.91
N LYS A 146 -63.69 -19.99 41.96
CA LYS A 146 -64.41 -19.07 42.86
C LYS A 146 -65.95 -19.09 42.70
N PRO A 147 -66.54 -19.19 41.49
CA PRO A 147 -68.00 -19.30 41.33
C PRO A 147 -68.58 -20.62 41.84
N LEU A 148 -67.75 -21.65 42.04
CA LEU A 148 -68.17 -23.00 42.46
C LEU A 148 -68.17 -23.17 43.99
N ILE A 149 -67.75 -22.15 44.74
CA ILE A 149 -67.70 -22.11 46.21
C ILE A 149 -68.79 -21.16 46.70
N ALA A 150 -69.38 -21.45 47.87
CA ALA A 150 -70.37 -20.55 48.46
C ALA A 150 -69.80 -19.13 48.64
N ALA A 151 -70.58 -18.08 48.36
CA ALA A 151 -70.11 -16.69 48.36
C ALA A 151 -69.53 -16.22 49.70
N GLU A 152 -69.94 -16.87 50.79
CA GLU A 152 -69.43 -16.64 52.13
C GLU A 152 -68.05 -17.26 52.39
N ASN A 153 -67.63 -18.25 51.60
CA ASN A 153 -66.45 -19.07 51.86
C ASN A 153 -65.21 -18.59 51.09
N THR A 154 -64.02 -18.88 51.61
CA THR A 154 -62.75 -18.36 51.08
C THR A 154 -61.95 -19.42 50.33
N ILE A 155 -61.36 -19.00 49.21
CA ILE A 155 -60.35 -19.73 48.44
C ILE A 155 -59.08 -18.89 48.38
N ALA A 156 -57.94 -19.47 48.73
CA ALA A 156 -56.65 -18.83 48.67
C ALA A 156 -55.65 -19.71 47.92
N ALA A 157 -54.92 -19.13 46.98
CA ALA A 157 -53.80 -19.79 46.32
C ALA A 157 -52.49 -19.38 47.00
N TYR A 158 -51.65 -20.36 47.31
CA TYR A 158 -50.25 -20.14 47.63
C TYR A 158 -49.42 -20.47 46.39
N ALA A 159 -48.94 -19.43 45.71
CA ALA A 159 -48.16 -19.56 44.48
C ALA A 159 -46.82 -20.26 44.69
N SER A 160 -46.18 -20.09 45.86
CA SER A 160 -44.82 -20.58 46.13
C SER A 160 -44.71 -22.11 46.12
N ASN A 161 -45.73 -22.81 46.61
CA ASN A 161 -45.80 -24.28 46.59
C ASN A 161 -46.97 -24.80 45.74
N ASN A 162 -47.52 -23.94 44.89
CA ASN A 162 -48.61 -24.22 43.97
C ASN A 162 -49.78 -24.98 44.63
N THR A 163 -50.21 -24.49 45.80
CA THR A 163 -51.24 -25.13 46.63
C THR A 163 -52.46 -24.23 46.78
N LEU A 164 -53.64 -24.77 46.52
CA LEU A 164 -54.93 -24.14 46.76
C LEU A 164 -55.46 -24.54 48.14
N VAL A 165 -55.78 -23.57 48.97
CA VAL A 165 -56.47 -23.76 50.25
C VAL A 165 -57.92 -23.37 50.06
N VAL A 166 -58.82 -24.35 50.22
CA VAL A 166 -60.26 -24.17 50.02
C VAL A 166 -60.98 -24.51 51.32
N THR A 167 -61.82 -23.60 51.78
CA THR A 167 -62.70 -23.82 52.93
C THR A 167 -64.13 -23.91 52.43
N ASP A 168 -64.76 -25.08 52.51
CA ASP A 168 -66.17 -25.26 52.16
C ASP A 168 -66.75 -26.52 52.82
N HIS A 169 -68.00 -26.83 52.51
CA HIS A 169 -68.67 -28.04 52.92
C HIS A 169 -67.98 -29.27 52.32
N ILE A 170 -67.92 -30.35 53.10
CA ILE A 170 -67.23 -31.59 52.72
C ILE A 170 -67.69 -32.11 51.35
N ASP A 171 -68.99 -32.08 51.05
CA ASP A 171 -69.53 -32.56 49.78
C ASP A 171 -69.04 -31.72 48.58
N ASN A 172 -68.90 -30.40 48.76
CA ASN A 172 -68.42 -29.53 47.70
C ASN A 172 -66.90 -29.65 47.51
N LEU A 173 -66.14 -29.88 48.59
CA LEU A 173 -64.70 -30.15 48.51
C LEU A 173 -64.39 -31.43 47.71
N GLU A 174 -65.22 -32.47 47.82
CA GLU A 174 -65.08 -33.68 46.99
C GLU A 174 -65.37 -33.40 45.50
N ARG A 175 -66.36 -32.54 45.21
CA ARG A 175 -66.64 -32.10 43.84
C ARG A 175 -65.49 -31.28 43.25
N LEU A 176 -64.97 -30.31 44.00
CA LEU A 176 -63.84 -29.47 43.60
C LEU A 176 -62.58 -30.29 43.35
N ALA A 177 -62.32 -31.32 44.16
CA ALA A 177 -61.19 -32.23 43.98
C ALA A 177 -61.18 -32.87 42.58
N ARG A 178 -62.33 -33.37 42.11
CA ARG A 178 -62.45 -34.01 40.78
C ARG A 178 -62.25 -33.01 39.64
N ILE A 179 -62.73 -31.77 39.81
CA ILE A 179 -62.58 -30.71 38.81
C ILE A 179 -61.10 -30.32 38.70
N ILE A 180 -60.44 -30.12 39.84
CA ILE A 180 -59.01 -29.80 39.89
C ILE A 180 -58.18 -30.89 39.21
N GLU A 181 -58.45 -32.17 39.51
CA GLU A 181 -57.75 -33.31 38.90
C GLU A 181 -57.94 -33.39 37.38
N SER A 182 -59.12 -33.00 36.86
CA SER A 182 -59.37 -32.97 35.42
C SER A 182 -58.68 -31.82 34.66
N ILE A 183 -58.35 -30.73 35.36
CA ILE A 183 -57.73 -29.54 34.77
C ILE A 183 -56.20 -29.60 34.92
N ASP A 184 -55.68 -30.18 36.01
CA ASP A 184 -54.25 -30.37 36.27
C ASP A 184 -53.65 -31.50 35.40
N THR A 185 -53.65 -31.30 34.08
CA THR A 185 -53.08 -32.22 33.09
C THR A 185 -51.77 -31.66 32.51
N PRO A 186 -50.81 -32.51 32.11
CA PRO A 186 -49.53 -32.05 31.56
C PRO A 186 -49.71 -31.32 30.22
N ALA A 187 -49.28 -30.06 30.14
CA ALA A 187 -49.23 -29.33 28.87
C ALA A 187 -48.23 -29.99 27.90
N SER A 188 -48.68 -30.34 26.69
CA SER A 188 -47.83 -30.93 25.65
C SER A 188 -46.89 -29.87 25.07
N LEU A 189 -45.65 -29.83 25.58
CA LEU A 189 -44.58 -29.02 25.00
C LEU A 189 -43.86 -29.85 23.94
N ASP A 190 -43.87 -29.40 22.69
CA ASP A 190 -43.16 -30.04 21.58
C ASP A 190 -41.93 -29.19 21.21
N SER A 191 -40.78 -29.85 21.08
CA SER A 191 -39.49 -29.19 20.79
C SER A 191 -38.76 -29.92 19.68
N GLU A 192 -38.36 -29.18 18.64
CA GLU A 192 -37.71 -29.74 17.45
C GLU A 192 -36.47 -28.92 17.07
N LEU A 193 -35.44 -29.63 16.58
CA LEU A 193 -34.19 -29.05 16.13
C LEU A 193 -34.09 -29.13 14.59
N VAL A 194 -34.00 -27.98 13.92
CA VAL A 194 -33.88 -27.90 12.46
C VAL A 194 -32.47 -27.43 12.09
N LYS A 195 -31.71 -28.24 11.35
CA LYS A 195 -30.37 -27.87 10.88
C LYS A 195 -30.45 -27.10 9.55
N LEU A 196 -29.77 -25.97 9.47
CA LEU A 196 -29.73 -25.11 8.28
C LEU A 196 -28.55 -25.47 7.37
N ARG A 197 -28.76 -25.39 6.05
CA ARG A 197 -27.75 -25.69 5.03
C ARG A 197 -27.17 -24.44 4.37
N ASN A 198 -28.01 -23.45 4.07
CA ASN A 198 -27.63 -22.28 3.27
C ASN A 198 -27.59 -21.00 4.10
N GLY A 199 -28.59 -20.77 4.96
CA GLY A 199 -28.69 -19.58 5.78
C GLY A 199 -27.99 -19.67 7.13
N ILE A 200 -27.75 -18.51 7.73
CA ILE A 200 -27.17 -18.36 9.07
C ILE A 200 -28.29 -18.48 10.11
N ALA A 201 -28.11 -19.35 11.11
CA ALA A 201 -29.11 -19.62 12.14
C ALA A 201 -29.59 -18.39 12.89
N VAL A 202 -28.69 -17.44 13.16
CA VAL A 202 -29.01 -16.19 13.88
C VAL A 202 -29.99 -15.35 13.07
N ASP A 203 -29.73 -15.16 11.78
CA ASP A 203 -30.56 -14.32 10.90
C ASP A 203 -31.91 -14.97 10.61
N ILE A 204 -31.92 -16.28 10.32
CA ILE A 204 -33.14 -17.03 10.07
C ILE A 204 -34.00 -17.09 11.34
N ALA A 205 -33.43 -17.28 12.52
CA ALA A 205 -34.21 -17.31 13.76
C ALA A 205 -34.84 -15.95 14.08
N ALA A 206 -34.13 -14.83 13.84
CA ALA A 206 -34.67 -13.49 14.05
C ALA A 206 -35.85 -13.22 13.11
N LEU A 207 -35.67 -13.49 11.80
CA LEU A 207 -36.72 -13.32 10.79
C LEU A 207 -37.91 -14.27 11.04
N ALA A 208 -37.65 -15.54 11.39
CA ALA A 208 -38.70 -16.50 11.70
C ALA A 208 -39.48 -16.09 12.96
N THR A 209 -38.82 -15.56 13.99
CA THR A 209 -39.50 -15.05 15.19
C THR A 209 -40.41 -13.87 14.83
N GLU A 210 -39.91 -12.90 14.07
CA GLU A 210 -40.69 -11.74 13.64
C GLU A 210 -41.92 -12.14 12.80
N LEU A 211 -41.76 -13.10 11.88
CA LEU A 211 -42.85 -13.60 11.04
C LEU A 211 -43.86 -14.49 11.80
N LEU A 212 -43.43 -15.19 12.85
CA LEU A 212 -44.28 -16.08 13.66
C LEU A 212 -44.97 -15.37 14.84
N GLU A 213 -44.41 -14.26 15.35
CA GLU A 213 -45.00 -13.42 16.40
C GLU A 213 -46.07 -12.45 15.89
N GLY A 214 -46.45 -12.55 14.61
CA GLY A 214 -47.38 -11.64 13.94
C GLY A 214 -48.68 -11.35 14.71
N SER A 215 -48.82 -10.11 15.19
CA SER A 215 -50.05 -9.39 15.56
C SER A 215 -51.00 -9.99 16.62
N GLY A 216 -50.60 -11.03 17.35
CA GLY A 216 -51.39 -11.65 18.41
C GLY A 216 -51.12 -11.05 19.80
N GLU A 217 -52.18 -10.74 20.53
CA GLU A 217 -52.21 -10.19 21.90
C GLU A 217 -51.13 -10.78 22.83
N LYS A 218 -50.40 -9.90 23.54
CA LYS A 218 -49.15 -10.12 24.31
C LYS A 218 -49.17 -11.19 25.44
N GLY A 219 -50.17 -12.05 25.52
CA GLY A 219 -50.36 -13.00 26.63
C GLY A 219 -50.01 -14.46 26.35
N ARG A 220 -49.86 -14.89 25.08
CA ARG A 220 -49.72 -16.32 24.74
C ARG A 220 -48.50 -16.56 23.83
N ARG A 221 -47.31 -16.55 24.44
CA ARG A 221 -46.05 -16.96 23.77
C ARG A 221 -46.09 -18.46 23.46
N ASP A 222 -46.68 -18.80 22.34
CA ASP A 222 -46.93 -20.20 21.97
C ASP A 222 -45.86 -20.82 21.06
N ILE A 223 -44.96 -20.01 20.48
CA ILE A 223 -43.84 -20.47 19.64
C ILE A 223 -42.60 -19.64 20.00
N VAL A 224 -41.51 -20.31 20.35
CA VAL A 224 -40.21 -19.70 20.62
C VAL A 224 -39.20 -20.32 19.68
N VAL A 225 -38.54 -19.48 18.89
CA VAL A 225 -37.49 -19.87 17.95
C VAL A 225 -36.15 -19.38 18.50
N LEU A 226 -35.17 -20.28 18.62
CA LEU A 226 -33.86 -19.96 19.15
C LEU A 226 -32.76 -20.50 18.23
N ALA A 227 -31.79 -19.66 17.89
CA ALA A 227 -30.62 -20.09 17.12
C ALA A 227 -29.56 -20.74 18.02
N ASP A 228 -29.01 -21.87 17.59
CA ASP A 228 -27.70 -22.36 18.03
C ASP A 228 -26.65 -22.04 16.94
N PRO A 229 -25.84 -20.98 17.10
CA PRO A 229 -24.84 -20.59 16.11
C PRO A 229 -23.72 -21.62 15.97
N ARG A 230 -23.46 -22.45 17.00
CA ARG A 230 -22.36 -23.42 16.98
C ARG A 230 -22.66 -24.59 16.04
N SER A 231 -23.92 -25.03 16.00
CA SER A 231 -24.35 -26.15 15.15
C SER A 231 -25.06 -25.70 13.86
N ASN A 232 -25.17 -24.38 13.64
CA ASN A 232 -25.99 -23.74 12.60
C ASN A 232 -27.39 -24.37 12.52
N SER A 233 -28.06 -24.45 13.68
CA SER A 233 -29.38 -25.03 13.79
C SER A 233 -30.33 -24.11 14.56
N VAL A 234 -31.62 -24.27 14.30
CA VAL A 234 -32.69 -23.50 14.92
C VAL A 234 -33.54 -24.46 15.75
N VAL A 235 -33.66 -24.15 17.04
CA VAL A 235 -34.52 -24.85 18.00
C VAL A 235 -35.88 -24.18 18.00
N ILE A 236 -36.91 -24.97 17.74
CA ILE A 236 -38.31 -24.54 17.78
C ILE A 236 -38.93 -25.15 19.03
N ARG A 237 -39.61 -24.33 19.84
CA ARG A 237 -40.42 -24.78 20.97
C ARG A 237 -41.83 -24.25 20.81
N ALA A 238 -42.84 -25.12 20.82
CA ALA A 238 -44.23 -24.68 20.74
C ALA A 238 -45.17 -25.46 21.66
N SER A 239 -46.31 -24.86 21.99
CA SER A 239 -47.38 -25.47 22.80
C SER A 239 -48.22 -26.52 22.05
N SER A 240 -48.00 -26.71 20.74
CA SER A 240 -48.70 -27.67 19.91
C SER A 240 -47.81 -28.23 18.79
N PRO A 241 -47.86 -29.55 18.51
CA PRO A 241 -47.15 -30.17 17.38
C PRO A 241 -47.53 -29.62 15.99
N GLY A 242 -48.73 -29.04 15.84
CA GLY A 242 -49.11 -28.40 14.58
C GLY A 242 -48.32 -27.11 14.30
N ARG A 243 -47.93 -26.40 15.36
CA ARG A 243 -47.19 -25.13 15.27
C ARG A 243 -45.70 -25.34 15.08
N THR A 244 -45.13 -26.40 15.66
CA THR A 244 -43.75 -26.81 15.38
C THR A 244 -43.58 -27.16 13.90
N ALA A 245 -44.54 -27.88 13.31
CA ALA A 245 -44.53 -28.20 11.89
C ALA A 245 -44.61 -26.97 10.97
N LEU A 246 -45.47 -25.99 11.30
CA LEU A 246 -45.55 -24.73 10.55
C LEU A 246 -44.23 -23.96 10.60
N ALA A 247 -43.66 -23.78 11.81
CA ALA A 247 -42.40 -23.09 11.99
C ALA A 247 -41.26 -23.80 11.23
N ARG A 248 -41.24 -25.14 11.23
CA ARG A 248 -40.29 -25.94 10.45
C ARG A 248 -40.40 -25.68 8.95
N GLU A 249 -41.62 -25.65 8.41
CA GLU A 249 -41.84 -25.39 6.98
C GLU A 249 -41.41 -23.97 6.60
N LEU A 250 -41.71 -22.97 7.43
CA LEU A 250 -41.27 -21.59 7.21
C LEU A 250 -39.74 -21.50 7.19
N ILE A 251 -39.08 -22.10 8.18
CA ILE A 251 -37.61 -22.16 8.26
C ILE A 251 -37.02 -22.85 7.03
N ALA A 252 -37.64 -23.94 6.55
CA ALA A 252 -37.20 -24.63 5.33
C ALA A 252 -37.35 -23.77 4.07
N LYS A 253 -38.38 -22.92 3.98
CA LYS A 253 -38.55 -21.96 2.87
C LYS A 253 -37.53 -20.82 2.94
N LEU A 254 -37.19 -20.36 4.14
CA LEU A 254 -36.17 -19.34 4.36
C LEU A 254 -34.74 -19.87 4.10
N ASP A 255 -34.47 -21.15 4.35
CA ASP A 255 -33.18 -21.83 4.08
C ASP A 255 -33.00 -22.23 2.59
N SER A 256 -33.46 -21.39 1.67
CA SER A 256 -33.24 -21.59 0.23
C SER A 256 -31.85 -21.09 -0.17
N ALA A 257 -31.23 -21.73 -1.17
CA ALA A 257 -29.95 -21.29 -1.71
C ALA A 257 -30.15 -20.00 -2.50
N GLN A 258 -29.74 -18.86 -1.93
CA GLN A 258 -29.66 -17.62 -2.69
C GLN A 258 -28.64 -17.79 -3.82
N THR A 259 -29.08 -17.55 -5.05
CA THR A 259 -28.25 -17.56 -6.27
C THR A 259 -27.64 -16.18 -6.55
N ASP A 260 -27.87 -15.22 -5.67
CA ASP A 260 -27.43 -13.84 -5.86
C ASP A 260 -25.90 -13.74 -5.83
N ALA A 261 -25.36 -13.09 -6.86
CA ALA A 261 -23.97 -12.71 -6.95
C ALA A 261 -23.61 -11.91 -5.69
N GLY A 262 -22.61 -12.38 -4.95
CA GLY A 262 -22.23 -11.72 -3.70
C GLY A 262 -21.98 -10.22 -3.89
N ASN A 263 -22.17 -9.43 -2.84
CA ASN A 263 -21.97 -7.98 -2.87
C ASN A 263 -20.54 -7.55 -3.28
N LEU A 264 -19.60 -8.48 -3.48
CA LEU A 264 -18.20 -8.20 -3.79
C LEU A 264 -17.90 -8.47 -5.27
N HIS A 265 -17.48 -7.41 -5.96
CA HIS A 265 -17.16 -7.40 -7.38
C HIS A 265 -15.69 -7.06 -7.59
N VAL A 266 -15.02 -7.80 -8.47
CA VAL A 266 -13.63 -7.51 -8.88
C VAL A 266 -13.63 -6.98 -10.30
N VAL A 267 -13.14 -5.76 -10.48
CA VAL A 267 -13.06 -5.08 -11.77
C VAL A 267 -11.60 -4.93 -12.18
N TYR A 268 -11.24 -5.55 -13.31
CA TYR A 268 -9.95 -5.37 -13.95
C TYR A 268 -9.98 -4.11 -14.82
N LEU A 269 -9.04 -3.18 -14.56
CA LEU A 269 -8.87 -1.95 -15.33
C LEU A 269 -7.90 -2.16 -16.49
N ARG A 270 -8.21 -1.59 -17.66
CA ARG A 270 -7.42 -1.76 -18.89
C ARG A 270 -6.42 -0.64 -19.10
N ASN A 271 -6.81 0.59 -18.78
CA ASN A 271 -6.08 1.82 -19.08
C ASN A 271 -5.81 2.65 -17.82
N ALA A 272 -6.78 2.76 -16.91
CA ALA A 272 -6.68 3.55 -15.70
C ALA A 272 -5.91 2.81 -14.58
N GLN A 273 -5.30 3.58 -13.67
CA GLN A 273 -4.65 3.05 -12.48
C GLN A 273 -5.67 2.90 -11.34
N ALA A 274 -5.76 1.71 -10.75
CA ALA A 274 -6.73 1.37 -9.71
C ALA A 274 -6.66 2.31 -8.50
N VAL A 275 -5.44 2.68 -8.08
CA VAL A 275 -5.20 3.57 -6.94
C VAL A 275 -5.82 4.94 -7.16
N HIS A 276 -5.58 5.55 -8.34
CA HIS A 276 -6.17 6.84 -8.70
C HIS A 276 -7.69 6.76 -8.83
N LEU A 277 -8.20 5.72 -9.51
CA LEU A 277 -9.63 5.57 -9.75
C LEU A 277 -10.41 5.32 -8.45
N ALA A 278 -9.87 4.53 -7.52
CA ALA A 278 -10.46 4.35 -6.19
C ALA A 278 -10.56 5.66 -5.40
N GLY A 279 -9.56 6.54 -5.52
CA GLY A 279 -9.60 7.87 -4.91
C GLY A 279 -10.73 8.74 -5.47
N VAL A 280 -10.91 8.74 -6.79
CA VAL A 280 -12.01 9.48 -7.47
C VAL A 280 -13.38 8.92 -7.07
N LEU A 281 -13.55 7.59 -7.11
CA LEU A 281 -14.82 6.94 -6.73
C LEU A 281 -15.17 7.16 -5.26
N ARG A 282 -14.16 7.21 -4.37
CA ARG A 282 -14.38 7.55 -2.96
C ARG A 282 -14.90 8.97 -2.82
N GLY A 283 -14.31 9.95 -3.51
CA GLY A 283 -14.79 11.33 -3.50
C GLY A 283 -16.22 11.49 -4.02
N LEU A 284 -16.61 10.69 -5.02
CA LEU A 284 -18.00 10.64 -5.50
C LEU A 284 -18.97 10.06 -4.47
N LEU A 285 -18.55 9.07 -3.68
CA LEU A 285 -19.41 8.39 -2.70
C LEU A 285 -19.56 9.19 -1.40
N THR A 286 -18.52 9.91 -0.97
CA THR A 286 -18.54 10.69 0.27
C THR A 286 -19.04 12.11 0.08
N GLY A 287 -19.03 12.63 -1.15
CA GLY A 287 -19.19 14.07 -1.42
C GLY A 287 -18.05 14.92 -0.85
N GLU A 288 -17.05 14.28 -0.24
CA GLU A 288 -15.84 14.89 0.28
C GLU A 288 -14.78 14.74 -0.79
N SER A 289 -14.46 15.84 -1.46
CA SER A 289 -13.40 15.85 -2.46
C SER A 289 -12.13 15.32 -1.81
N ALA A 290 -11.57 14.24 -2.36
CA ALA A 290 -10.29 13.72 -1.90
C ALA A 290 -9.26 14.83 -2.12
N ASP A 291 -8.86 15.48 -1.03
CA ASP A 291 -7.65 16.29 -1.01
C ASP A 291 -6.51 15.30 -1.27
N THR A 292 -6.10 15.22 -2.54
CA THR A 292 -4.93 14.46 -2.93
C THR A 292 -3.77 15.06 -2.17
N SER A 293 -3.42 14.40 -1.06
CA SER A 293 -2.13 14.52 -0.42
C SER A 293 -1.08 14.13 -1.44
N ALA A 294 -0.67 15.12 -2.23
CA ALA A 294 0.50 15.08 -3.07
C ALA A 294 1.70 15.00 -2.14
N THR A 295 2.06 13.78 -1.77
CA THR A 295 3.40 13.43 -1.32
C THR A 295 4.37 13.79 -2.44
N GLY A 296 5.09 14.89 -2.23
CA GLY A 296 6.27 15.28 -3.01
C GLY A 296 6.00 16.28 -4.14
N SER A 297 6.71 17.41 -4.08
CA SER A 297 6.88 18.39 -5.16
C SER A 297 5.87 19.54 -5.28
N GLY A 298 5.26 19.97 -4.17
CA GLY A 298 4.49 21.23 -4.10
C GLY A 298 5.22 22.39 -3.40
N SER A 299 6.22 22.12 -2.55
CA SER A 299 6.82 23.11 -1.64
C SER A 299 8.08 23.81 -2.17
N VAL A 300 8.55 23.49 -3.38
CA VAL A 300 9.81 24.07 -3.92
C VAL A 300 9.57 25.38 -4.70
N ARG A 301 8.35 25.65 -5.19
CA ARG A 301 8.04 26.89 -5.94
C ARG A 301 7.59 28.07 -5.07
N ALA A 302 7.26 27.85 -3.79
CA ALA A 302 6.83 28.94 -2.89
C ALA A 302 7.97 29.55 -2.04
N ALA A 303 9.19 29.02 -2.13
CA ALA A 303 10.32 29.45 -1.30
C ALA A 303 11.36 30.34 -2.03
N LEU A 304 11.11 30.73 -3.29
CA LEU A 304 12.12 31.39 -4.14
C LEU A 304 11.62 32.66 -4.84
N GLY A 305 10.60 33.34 -4.31
CA GLY A 305 10.04 34.52 -4.97
C GLY A 305 9.38 35.54 -4.04
N SER A 306 10.16 36.30 -3.29
CA SER A 306 10.00 37.76 -3.11
C SER A 306 11.10 38.25 -2.17
N GLY A 307 11.92 39.16 -2.68
CA GLY A 307 13.14 39.62 -2.04
C GLY A 307 12.92 40.39 -0.73
N GLY A 308 13.96 40.37 0.10
CA GLY A 308 14.04 41.18 1.30
C GLY A 308 15.18 40.75 2.19
N MET A 309 16.41 41.13 1.84
CA MET A 309 17.47 41.24 2.85
C MET A 309 17.12 42.37 3.83
N LEU A 310 17.71 42.26 5.02
CA LEU A 310 17.87 43.25 6.08
C LEU A 310 16.86 43.22 7.24
N SER A 311 17.47 42.98 8.41
CA SER A 311 17.29 43.77 9.64
C SER A 311 16.18 43.34 10.61
N GLY A 312 16.63 42.86 11.78
CA GLY A 312 16.24 43.49 13.03
C GLY A 312 14.98 42.96 13.71
N ALA A 313 15.21 42.47 14.93
CA ALA A 313 14.37 42.69 16.10
C ALA A 313 12.88 42.27 16.05
N GLY A 314 12.59 41.26 16.88
CA GLY A 314 11.71 41.47 18.03
C GLY A 314 10.19 41.47 17.81
N GLY A 315 9.55 40.55 18.52
CA GLY A 315 8.14 40.61 18.90
C GLY A 315 7.19 39.94 17.90
N ALA A 316 6.05 39.38 18.29
CA ALA A 316 5.53 39.06 19.61
C ALA A 316 4.39 38.07 19.32
N ASN A 317 4.38 36.93 20.02
CA ASN A 317 3.24 36.02 19.99
C ASN A 317 2.35 36.39 21.18
N GLY A 318 1.17 36.92 20.90
CA GLY A 318 0.17 37.27 21.90
C GLY A 318 -0.65 36.04 22.28
N SER A 319 -0.53 35.61 23.54
CA SER A 319 -1.49 34.75 24.22
C SER A 319 -1.83 35.44 25.54
N GLY A 320 -3.13 35.66 25.75
CA GLY A 320 -3.65 36.55 26.78
C GLY A 320 -3.68 35.96 28.19
N SER A 321 -3.75 36.92 29.14
CA SER A 321 -4.31 36.81 30.50
C SER A 321 -3.51 35.93 31.48
N SER A 322 -3.15 36.34 32.70
CA SER A 322 -3.58 37.42 33.59
C SER A 322 -2.62 37.45 34.79
N ALA A 323 -2.37 38.64 35.36
CA ALA A 323 -1.90 38.98 36.73
C ALA A 323 -1.03 37.96 37.49
N THR A 324 0.11 38.31 38.09
CA THR A 324 0.19 39.14 39.31
C THR A 324 1.67 39.45 39.61
N ALA A 325 1.92 40.61 40.22
CA ALA A 325 3.22 41.15 40.59
C ALA A 325 3.93 40.41 41.74
N GLY A 326 5.27 40.53 41.78
CA GLY A 326 6.01 40.66 43.04
C GLY A 326 7.26 39.79 43.22
N GLY A 327 8.40 40.47 43.45
CA GLY A 327 9.52 39.99 44.29
C GLY A 327 10.54 39.07 43.59
N SER A 328 11.76 39.51 43.33
CA SER A 328 12.88 39.66 44.30
C SER A 328 13.69 38.38 44.45
N THR A 329 15.02 38.51 44.21
CA THR A 329 16.15 37.74 44.78
C THR A 329 16.21 36.24 44.42
N THR A 330 17.32 35.56 44.13
CA THR A 330 18.78 35.78 44.22
C THR A 330 19.44 34.49 43.70
N LEU A 331 20.60 34.65 43.03
CA LEU A 331 21.84 33.84 43.12
C LEU A 331 21.83 32.30 42.93
N GLY A 332 22.77 31.84 42.09
CA GLY A 332 23.40 30.52 42.13
C GLY A 332 23.35 29.80 40.77
N ALA A 333 24.33 29.93 39.87
CA ALA A 333 25.56 29.12 39.87
C ALA A 333 25.28 27.65 40.27
N GLY A 334 25.21 26.68 39.36
CA GLY A 334 26.23 26.39 38.37
C GLY A 334 27.15 25.30 38.94
N SER A 335 26.71 24.04 38.87
CA SER A 335 27.63 22.90 38.89
C SER A 335 27.00 21.69 38.19
N THR A 336 27.88 21.06 37.44
CA THR A 336 27.69 20.01 36.45
C THR A 336 27.70 18.61 37.05
N ALA A 337 27.09 17.71 36.29
CA ALA A 337 27.45 16.31 36.10
C ALA A 337 27.00 15.28 37.16
N GLY A 338 26.43 14.21 36.62
CA GLY A 338 26.91 12.87 36.97
C GLY A 338 25.91 11.93 37.62
N ALA A 339 25.20 11.21 36.75
CA ALA A 339 24.97 9.77 36.83
C ALA A 339 24.24 9.13 38.03
N ALA A 340 23.20 8.38 37.63
CA ALA A 340 22.83 7.04 38.08
C ALA A 340 22.10 6.86 39.42
N GLY A 341 20.84 6.42 39.27
CA GLY A 341 20.30 5.31 40.04
C GLY A 341 19.49 5.67 41.27
N LYS A 342 18.18 5.47 41.19
CA LYS A 342 17.51 4.33 41.84
C LYS A 342 15.99 4.45 41.73
N ALA A 343 15.38 3.31 41.45
CA ALA A 343 13.97 3.06 41.68
C ALA A 343 13.64 3.25 43.17
N SER A 344 12.50 3.86 43.45
CA SER A 344 11.69 3.51 44.60
C SER A 344 10.23 3.77 44.28
N ALA A 345 9.44 2.72 44.46
CA ALA A 345 8.00 2.74 44.45
C ALA A 345 7.43 3.78 45.44
N GLY A 346 6.34 4.41 45.04
CA GLY A 346 5.47 5.22 45.88
C GLY A 346 4.10 5.26 45.23
N GLY A 347 3.16 4.51 45.79
CA GLY A 347 1.87 4.20 45.19
C GLY A 347 0.93 5.38 45.02
N GLY A 348 0.07 5.25 44.00
CA GLY A 348 -1.13 6.05 43.82
C GLY A 348 -2.22 5.15 43.25
N LEU A 349 -3.12 4.70 44.13
CA LEU A 349 -4.38 4.07 43.77
C LEU A 349 -5.17 4.98 42.81
N ARG A 350 -5.61 4.44 41.67
CA ARG A 350 -6.91 4.85 41.09
C ARG A 350 -7.46 3.85 40.07
N ALA A 351 -8.63 3.34 40.45
CA ALA A 351 -9.79 2.97 39.63
C ALA A 351 -9.65 1.92 38.52
N VAL A 352 -10.23 0.76 38.85
CA VAL A 352 -10.76 -0.26 37.94
C VAL A 352 -11.89 0.31 37.07
N ALA A 353 -11.73 0.21 35.75
CA ALA A 353 -12.80 -0.06 34.78
C ALA A 353 -12.16 -0.68 33.52
N GLY A 354 -12.63 -1.87 33.12
CA GLY A 354 -12.09 -2.69 32.00
C GLY A 354 -12.18 -2.00 30.64
N GLY A 355 -11.18 -2.16 29.76
CA GLY A 355 -11.10 -3.20 28.71
C GLY A 355 -11.79 -2.68 27.42
N THR A 356 -11.22 -2.59 26.22
CA THR A 356 -10.19 -3.36 25.49
C THR A 356 -9.90 -2.66 24.15
N GLY A 357 -8.69 -2.83 23.58
CA GLY A 357 -8.37 -2.62 22.15
C GLY A 357 -7.58 -1.34 21.84
N GLN A 358 -6.27 -1.28 22.05
CA GLN A 358 -5.17 -1.73 21.18
C GLN A 358 -4.78 -0.75 20.05
N SER A 359 -3.50 -0.37 20.18
CA SER A 359 -2.58 0.34 19.30
C SER A 359 -2.58 -0.06 17.82
N SER A 360 -2.31 0.92 16.94
CA SER A 360 -1.49 0.67 15.75
C SER A 360 -0.44 1.77 15.59
N GLY A 361 0.81 1.36 15.74
CA GLY A 361 1.99 2.10 15.29
C GLY A 361 2.13 1.95 13.78
N ALA A 362 2.61 3.02 13.14
CA ALA A 362 2.88 3.07 11.73
C ALA A 362 4.06 2.16 11.36
N ALA A 363 3.78 1.14 10.55
CA ALA A 363 4.76 0.39 9.78
C ALA A 363 4.45 0.57 8.30
N ALA A 364 5.44 1.06 7.56
CA ALA A 364 5.39 1.19 6.11
C ALA A 364 5.34 -0.19 5.45
N GLY A 365 4.25 -0.47 4.75
CA GLY A 365 4.02 -1.64 3.91
C GLY A 365 2.76 -1.42 3.07
N SER A 366 2.88 -1.59 1.75
CA SER A 366 1.88 -1.42 0.68
C SER A 366 0.49 -0.90 1.11
N THR A 367 0.23 0.37 0.80
CA THR A 367 -1.00 1.08 1.15
C THR A 367 -2.22 0.53 0.42
N SER A 368 -2.91 -0.44 1.02
CA SER A 368 -4.30 -0.75 0.66
C SER A 368 -5.21 0.23 1.42
N THR A 369 -5.67 1.28 0.74
CA THR A 369 -6.62 2.23 1.34
C THR A 369 -8.03 1.66 1.20
N ALA A 370 -8.53 0.98 2.23
CA ALA A 370 -9.93 0.55 2.30
C ALA A 370 -10.79 1.66 2.94
N PHE A 371 -11.98 1.90 2.40
CA PHE A 371 -12.94 2.87 2.92
C PHE A 371 -14.35 2.29 2.87
N SER A 372 -15.19 2.59 3.86
CA SER A 372 -16.56 2.09 3.98
C SER A 372 -17.49 3.20 4.43
N THR A 373 -18.47 3.54 3.58
CA THR A 373 -19.61 4.40 3.92
C THR A 373 -20.86 3.75 3.36
N GLY A 374 -21.85 3.49 4.21
CA GLY A 374 -23.17 3.01 3.80
C GLY A 374 -23.10 1.80 2.87
N SER A 375 -22.82 0.61 3.40
CA SER A 375 -22.77 -0.67 2.66
C SER A 375 -21.83 -0.75 1.44
N VAL A 376 -21.13 0.33 1.08
CA VAL A 376 -20.27 0.38 -0.11
C VAL A 376 -18.82 0.64 0.26
N THR A 377 -17.95 -0.26 -0.19
CA THR A 377 -16.50 -0.17 -0.04
C THR A 377 -15.83 -0.28 -1.40
N VAL A 378 -14.83 0.55 -1.63
CA VAL A 378 -14.02 0.54 -2.85
C VAL A 378 -12.55 0.49 -2.43
N GLN A 379 -11.86 -0.56 -2.84
CA GLN A 379 -10.47 -0.80 -2.53
C GLN A 379 -9.69 -1.09 -3.82
N ALA A 380 -8.52 -0.49 -3.96
CA ALA A 380 -7.61 -0.77 -5.08
C ALA A 380 -6.55 -1.79 -4.67
N ASP A 381 -6.26 -2.73 -5.57
CA ASP A 381 -5.04 -3.53 -5.55
C ASP A 381 -4.08 -3.01 -6.64
N ALA A 382 -2.99 -2.40 -6.20
CA ALA A 382 -1.98 -1.85 -7.09
C ALA A 382 -1.17 -2.92 -7.83
N SER A 383 -1.05 -4.12 -7.25
CA SER A 383 -0.22 -5.19 -7.82
C SER A 383 -0.86 -5.83 -9.06
N THR A 384 -2.18 -5.98 -9.04
CA THR A 384 -2.97 -6.54 -10.14
C THR A 384 -3.67 -5.46 -10.98
N ASN A 385 -3.55 -4.19 -10.60
CA ASN A 385 -4.31 -3.06 -11.16
C ASN A 385 -5.82 -3.34 -11.21
N THR A 386 -6.37 -3.84 -10.10
CA THR A 386 -7.80 -4.18 -9.97
C THR A 386 -8.49 -3.34 -8.92
N LEU A 387 -9.78 -3.14 -9.12
CA LEU A 387 -10.67 -2.49 -8.17
C LEU A 387 -11.60 -3.54 -7.56
N ILE A 388 -11.56 -3.67 -6.24
CA ILE A 388 -12.46 -4.51 -5.46
C ILE A 388 -13.56 -3.60 -4.92
N ILE A 389 -14.80 -3.87 -5.32
CA ILE A 389 -15.98 -3.08 -4.97
C ILE A 389 -16.92 -3.98 -4.18
N ALA A 390 -17.13 -3.70 -2.89
CA ALA A 390 -18.23 -4.29 -2.16
C ALA A 390 -19.41 -3.31 -2.19
N ALA A 391 -20.50 -3.62 -2.88
CA ALA A 391 -21.68 -2.74 -2.99
C ALA A 391 -22.96 -3.54 -3.28
N PRO A 392 -24.15 -3.07 -2.86
CA PRO A 392 -25.41 -3.58 -3.36
C PRO A 392 -25.52 -3.43 -4.88
N GLU A 393 -26.17 -4.39 -5.54
CA GLU A 393 -26.28 -4.49 -7.01
C GLU A 393 -26.67 -3.19 -7.73
N PRO A 394 -27.67 -2.40 -7.27
CA PRO A 394 -28.03 -1.14 -7.93
C PRO A 394 -26.88 -0.13 -7.96
N MET A 395 -26.09 -0.06 -6.89
CA MET A 395 -24.97 0.87 -6.79
C MET A 395 -23.75 0.39 -7.57
N TYR A 396 -23.49 -0.92 -7.57
CA TYR A 396 -22.45 -1.50 -8.41
C TYR A 396 -22.68 -1.20 -9.90
N ARG A 397 -23.92 -1.31 -10.40
CA ARG A 397 -24.24 -0.94 -11.81
C ARG A 397 -23.94 0.51 -12.13
N SER A 398 -24.25 1.43 -11.21
CA SER A 398 -23.91 2.85 -11.36
C SER A 398 -22.40 3.05 -11.40
N LEU A 399 -21.67 2.48 -10.43
CA LEU A 399 -20.21 2.55 -10.39
C LEU A 399 -19.57 1.95 -11.64
N ARG A 400 -20.12 0.83 -12.16
CA ARG A 400 -19.64 0.19 -13.38
C ARG A 400 -19.71 1.13 -14.58
N SER A 401 -20.83 1.82 -14.78
CA SER A 401 -20.98 2.77 -15.89
C SER A 401 -19.97 3.92 -15.83
N VAL A 402 -19.67 4.42 -14.62
CA VAL A 402 -18.66 5.47 -14.41
C VAL A 402 -17.25 4.94 -14.65
N ILE A 403 -16.95 3.72 -14.17
CA ILE A 403 -15.65 3.07 -14.42
C ILE A 403 -15.40 2.89 -15.91
N ASP A 404 -16.42 2.48 -16.68
CA ASP A 404 -16.28 2.30 -18.14
C ASP A 404 -15.98 3.63 -18.87
N LEU A 405 -16.51 4.75 -18.38
CA LEU A 405 -16.21 6.09 -18.92
C LEU A 405 -14.81 6.58 -18.52
N LEU A 406 -14.34 6.24 -17.32
CA LEU A 406 -13.02 6.64 -16.81
C LEU A 406 -11.87 5.75 -17.32
N ASP A 407 -12.14 4.46 -17.60
CA ASP A 407 -11.16 3.49 -18.10
C ASP A 407 -10.93 3.62 -19.62
N GLN A 408 -10.86 4.85 -20.12
CA GLN A 408 -10.53 5.15 -21.49
C GLN A 408 -9.01 5.25 -21.72
N ARG A 409 -8.59 5.00 -22.97
CA ARG A 409 -7.19 5.14 -23.35
C ARG A 409 -6.81 6.62 -23.42
N ARG A 410 -5.86 7.03 -22.58
CA ARG A 410 -5.28 8.39 -22.61
C ARG A 410 -4.48 8.59 -23.91
N ALA A 411 -4.66 9.74 -24.54
CA ALA A 411 -3.83 10.16 -25.65
C ALA A 411 -2.41 10.51 -25.18
N GLN A 412 -1.47 10.43 -26.11
CA GLN A 412 -0.07 10.80 -25.89
C GLN A 412 0.25 12.05 -26.71
N VAL A 413 1.22 12.84 -26.27
CA VAL A 413 1.70 14.01 -26.99
C VAL A 413 3.19 13.85 -27.22
N LEU A 414 3.58 13.86 -28.50
CA LEU A 414 4.97 14.06 -28.89
C LEU A 414 5.20 15.57 -28.97
N VAL A 415 6.18 16.06 -28.23
CA VAL A 415 6.62 17.45 -28.32
C VAL A 415 7.98 17.49 -28.97
N GLU A 416 8.09 18.24 -30.05
CA GLU A 416 9.34 18.54 -30.73
C GLU A 416 9.67 20.01 -30.53
N SER A 417 10.84 20.32 -29.99
CA SER A 417 11.35 21.68 -29.93
C SER A 417 12.49 21.82 -30.93
N LEU A 418 12.58 22.99 -31.55
CA LEU A 418 13.60 23.36 -32.52
C LEU A 418 14.26 24.64 -32.03
N ILE A 419 15.54 24.53 -31.72
CA ILE A 419 16.34 25.66 -31.23
C ILE A 419 17.36 25.99 -32.29
N VAL A 420 17.33 27.22 -32.77
CA VAL A 420 18.21 27.74 -33.81
C VAL A 420 19.01 28.88 -33.21
N GLU A 421 20.34 28.72 -33.15
CA GLU A 421 21.26 29.78 -32.74
C GLU A 421 22.25 30.06 -33.87
N VAL A 422 22.26 31.29 -34.35
CA VAL A 422 23.21 31.77 -35.37
C VAL A 422 24.03 32.90 -34.76
N THR A 423 25.34 32.68 -34.65
CA THR A 423 26.28 33.69 -34.17
C THR A 423 27.26 34.07 -35.28
N GLU A 424 27.52 35.36 -35.43
CA GLU A 424 28.49 35.92 -36.36
C GLU A 424 29.36 36.94 -35.61
N ARG A 425 30.67 36.77 -35.68
CA ARG A 425 31.66 37.65 -35.07
C ARG A 425 32.62 38.15 -36.13
N ASP A 426 32.54 39.44 -36.41
CA ASP A 426 33.45 40.15 -37.30
C ASP A 426 34.38 41.02 -36.45
N ALA A 427 35.70 40.91 -36.66
CA ALA A 427 36.70 41.72 -35.99
C ALA A 427 37.67 42.32 -37.01
N SER A 428 38.01 43.59 -36.86
CA SER A 428 39.04 44.25 -37.66
C SER A 428 39.95 45.09 -36.76
N GLU A 429 41.25 44.90 -36.87
CA GLU A 429 42.28 45.64 -36.16
C GLU A 429 43.27 46.21 -37.17
N LEU A 430 43.64 47.48 -37.02
CA LEU A 430 44.67 48.13 -37.83
C LEU A 430 45.39 49.18 -36.99
N GLY A 431 46.73 49.13 -36.98
CA GLY A 431 47.52 50.22 -36.42
C GLY A 431 49.00 50.03 -36.58
N ILE A 432 49.75 51.10 -36.32
CA ILE A 432 51.21 51.12 -36.42
C ILE A 432 51.76 51.61 -35.09
N GLN A 433 52.73 50.86 -34.56
CA GLN A 433 53.44 51.20 -33.34
C GLN A 433 54.89 51.54 -33.66
N TRP A 434 55.39 52.59 -33.03
CA TRP A 434 56.76 53.05 -33.16
C TRP A 434 57.50 52.83 -31.84
N MET A 435 58.75 52.39 -31.91
CA MET A 435 59.62 52.26 -30.74
C MET A 435 61.02 52.71 -31.09
N ALA A 436 61.52 53.72 -30.37
CA ALA A 436 62.87 54.21 -30.49
C ALA A 436 63.73 53.68 -29.33
N GLY A 437 64.73 52.86 -29.66
CA GLY A 437 65.68 52.29 -28.71
C GLY A 437 66.83 53.24 -28.38
N GLY A 438 67.23 53.28 -27.12
CA GLY A 438 68.51 53.83 -26.65
C GLY A 438 69.54 52.72 -26.46
N SER A 439 70.82 53.09 -26.43
CA SER A 439 71.92 52.15 -26.18
C SER A 439 71.71 51.42 -24.84
N ASN A 440 71.94 50.10 -24.84
CA ASN A 440 71.74 49.17 -23.71
C ASN A 440 70.28 48.76 -23.40
N GLY A 441 69.40 48.64 -24.40
CA GLY A 441 68.06 48.05 -24.23
C GLY A 441 67.04 48.94 -23.52
N ARG A 442 67.33 50.24 -23.37
CA ARG A 442 66.42 51.24 -22.76
C ARG A 442 65.55 51.87 -23.85
N VAL A 443 64.22 51.87 -23.70
CA VAL A 443 63.32 52.61 -24.60
C VAL A 443 63.43 54.10 -24.33
N ARG A 444 63.66 54.92 -25.38
CA ARG A 444 63.77 56.38 -25.26
C ARG A 444 62.49 57.12 -25.65
N ALA A 445 61.78 56.61 -26.64
CA ALA A 445 60.46 57.10 -27.06
C ALA A 445 59.70 55.98 -27.76
N GLY A 446 58.36 56.02 -27.75
CA GLY A 446 57.57 55.04 -28.48
C GLY A 446 56.07 55.19 -28.20
N THR A 447 55.27 54.56 -29.04
CA THR A 447 53.83 54.46 -28.87
C THR A 447 53.48 53.05 -28.43
N ASN A 448 52.68 52.92 -27.39
CA ASN A 448 52.15 51.64 -26.96
C ASN A 448 50.63 51.73 -26.96
N PHE A 449 49.99 50.91 -27.81
CA PHE A 449 48.53 50.87 -27.99
C PHE A 449 47.92 49.53 -27.55
N GLY A 450 48.63 48.79 -26.68
CA GLY A 450 48.25 47.44 -26.28
C GLY A 450 48.40 46.39 -27.40
N GLY A 451 48.50 45.11 -27.04
CA GLY A 451 48.66 44.00 -28.01
C GLY A 451 50.11 43.52 -28.20
N ALA A 452 50.45 43.06 -29.42
CA ALA A 452 51.80 42.62 -29.79
C ALA A 452 52.81 43.75 -29.54
N GLN A 453 53.88 43.48 -28.79
CA GLN A 453 54.85 44.50 -28.40
C GLN A 453 56.20 44.25 -29.04
N LEU A 454 56.88 45.33 -29.39
CA LEU A 454 58.30 45.30 -29.70
C LEU A 454 59.07 45.17 -28.37
N ASN A 455 59.93 44.16 -28.24
CA ASN A 455 60.74 43.99 -27.04
C ASN A 455 61.93 44.98 -27.08
N ALA A 456 62.09 45.73 -25.99
CA ALA A 456 63.12 46.76 -25.85
C ALA A 456 64.55 46.18 -25.75
N SER A 457 64.68 44.99 -25.16
CA SER A 457 65.97 44.35 -24.84
C SER A 457 66.41 43.31 -25.88
N ALA A 458 65.50 42.85 -26.74
CA ALA A 458 65.84 41.89 -27.78
C ALA A 458 66.26 42.61 -29.08
N ALA A 459 67.41 42.21 -29.62
CA ALA A 459 67.97 42.86 -30.81
C ALA A 459 67.03 42.72 -32.01
N ASN A 460 66.42 41.55 -32.24
CA ASN A 460 65.69 41.25 -33.48
C ASN A 460 64.43 40.35 -33.29
N THR A 461 63.79 40.33 -32.11
CA THR A 461 62.66 39.41 -31.88
C THR A 461 61.36 40.13 -31.50
N ILE A 462 60.26 39.69 -32.14
CA ILE A 462 58.90 39.97 -31.69
C ILE A 462 58.57 38.88 -30.66
N ASP A 463 58.40 39.27 -29.40
CA ASP A 463 58.29 38.36 -28.25
C ASP A 463 56.97 37.58 -28.25
N VAL A 464 55.90 38.20 -28.73
CA VAL A 464 54.57 37.60 -28.87
C VAL A 464 53.98 37.99 -30.23
N MET A 465 53.84 37.03 -31.14
CA MET A 465 53.13 37.20 -32.42
C MET A 465 51.69 36.70 -32.30
N PRO A 466 50.70 37.57 -32.05
CA PRO A 466 49.30 37.19 -32.12
C PRO A 466 48.87 36.97 -33.58
N ARG A 467 47.75 36.26 -33.77
CA ARG A 467 47.16 36.01 -35.09
C ARG A 467 46.94 37.33 -35.86
N GLY A 468 47.32 37.37 -37.14
CA GLY A 468 47.23 38.55 -38.00
C GLY A 468 48.54 38.84 -38.74
N LEU A 469 48.52 39.84 -39.62
CA LEU A 469 49.72 40.35 -40.27
C LEU A 469 50.45 41.30 -39.30
N ASN A 470 51.63 40.89 -38.83
CA ASN A 470 52.50 41.69 -37.99
C ASN A 470 53.80 41.93 -38.76
N ILE A 471 54.01 43.15 -39.26
CA ILE A 471 55.21 43.54 -39.99
C ILE A 471 56.04 44.41 -39.05
N GLY A 472 57.12 43.84 -38.52
CA GLY A 472 58.11 44.56 -37.73
C GLY A 472 59.33 44.90 -38.58
N VAL A 473 59.70 46.18 -38.67
CA VAL A 473 61.00 46.62 -39.19
C VAL A 473 61.89 46.87 -37.98
N VAL A 474 62.93 46.05 -37.84
CA VAL A 474 63.91 46.12 -36.75
C VAL A 474 65.28 46.15 -37.42
N ASP A 475 65.90 47.33 -37.52
CA ASP A 475 67.24 47.42 -38.08
C ASP A 475 68.12 48.42 -37.35
N GLY A 476 69.21 47.88 -36.81
CA GLY A 476 70.57 48.42 -36.92
C GLY A 476 70.95 49.65 -36.10
N THR A 477 71.99 49.51 -35.28
CA THR A 477 72.77 50.66 -34.82
C THR A 477 73.52 51.25 -36.02
N ILE A 478 73.10 52.42 -36.49
CA ILE A 478 73.85 53.15 -37.51
C ILE A 478 74.98 53.88 -36.79
N ASN A 479 76.19 53.33 -36.83
CA ASN A 479 77.39 53.98 -36.33
C ASN A 479 77.99 54.86 -37.44
N LEU A 480 77.71 56.16 -37.39
CA LEU A 480 78.32 57.14 -38.28
C LEU A 480 79.68 57.56 -37.69
N PRO A 481 80.81 57.33 -38.39
CA PRO A 481 82.12 57.70 -37.89
C PRO A 481 82.18 59.22 -37.67
N GLY A 482 82.39 59.64 -36.41
CA GLY A 482 82.51 61.04 -35.98
C GLY A 482 81.25 61.67 -35.37
N VAL A 483 80.09 60.99 -35.33
CA VAL A 483 78.82 61.56 -34.83
C VAL A 483 78.16 60.72 -33.72
N GLY A 484 78.64 59.49 -33.48
CA GLY A 484 78.10 58.58 -32.46
C GLY A 484 76.92 57.73 -32.94
N GLU A 485 76.40 56.86 -32.08
CA GLU A 485 75.28 55.96 -32.35
C GLU A 485 73.97 56.75 -32.54
N ILE A 486 73.32 56.60 -33.71
CA ILE A 486 72.05 57.27 -34.03
C ILE A 486 70.86 56.44 -33.49
N LEU A 487 69.76 57.13 -33.16
CA LEU A 487 68.51 56.56 -32.66
C LEU A 487 67.96 55.47 -33.60
N ASN A 488 67.87 54.25 -33.09
CA ASN A 488 67.25 53.12 -33.79
C ASN A 488 65.72 53.23 -33.71
N LEU A 489 65.04 53.37 -34.86
CA LEU A 489 63.58 53.42 -34.93
C LEU A 489 63.02 52.08 -35.39
N LYS A 490 62.36 51.38 -34.49
CA LYS A 490 61.59 50.15 -34.77
C LYS A 490 60.15 50.52 -35.10
N MET A 491 59.56 49.85 -36.09
CA MET A 491 58.16 50.02 -36.49
C MET A 491 57.46 48.67 -36.49
N LEU A 492 56.25 48.59 -35.95
CA LEU A 492 55.38 47.42 -36.00
C LEU A 492 54.03 47.82 -36.61
N ALA A 493 53.76 47.39 -37.83
CA ALA A 493 52.44 47.47 -38.43
C ALA A 493 51.65 46.20 -38.13
N ARG A 494 50.42 46.36 -37.63
CA ARG A 494 49.50 45.26 -37.35
C ARG A 494 48.21 45.44 -38.12
N ALA A 495 47.79 44.39 -38.81
CA ALA A 495 46.50 44.30 -39.45
C ALA A 495 45.88 42.91 -39.24
N LEU A 496 44.62 42.86 -38.82
CA LEU A 496 43.85 41.63 -38.65
C LEU A 496 42.42 41.86 -39.11
N GLN A 497 41.88 40.94 -39.90
CA GLN A 497 40.45 40.81 -40.12
C GLN A 497 40.05 39.37 -39.77
N GLY A 498 39.22 39.21 -38.75
CA GLY A 498 38.65 37.93 -38.33
C GLY A 498 37.17 37.88 -38.66
N LYS A 499 36.71 36.73 -39.15
CA LYS A 499 35.29 36.45 -39.38
C LYS A 499 35.00 35.03 -38.92
N ASP A 500 34.25 34.91 -37.83
CA ASP A 500 33.84 33.65 -37.24
C ASP A 500 32.32 33.54 -37.30
N GLY A 501 31.79 32.38 -37.68
CA GLY A 501 30.36 32.13 -37.74
C GLY A 501 30.03 30.74 -37.21
N ALA A 502 28.97 30.63 -36.42
CA ALA A 502 28.44 29.35 -35.96
C ALA A 502 26.93 29.28 -36.18
N ASN A 503 26.44 28.09 -36.54
CA ASN A 503 25.02 27.77 -36.65
C ASN A 503 24.75 26.49 -35.87
N ILE A 504 23.90 26.59 -34.86
CA ILE A 504 23.55 25.50 -33.95
C ILE A 504 22.07 25.20 -34.14
N LEU A 505 21.76 23.95 -34.49
CA LEU A 505 20.41 23.43 -34.63
C LEU A 505 20.22 22.27 -33.65
N SER A 506 19.36 22.46 -32.66
CA SER A 506 19.04 21.43 -31.68
C SER A 506 17.57 21.06 -31.78
N THR A 507 17.29 19.76 -31.93
CA THR A 507 15.92 19.21 -32.04
C THR A 507 15.57 18.22 -30.92
N PRO A 508 15.46 18.66 -29.66
CA PRO A 508 14.98 17.78 -28.60
C PRO A 508 13.54 17.34 -28.85
N ASN A 509 13.25 16.06 -28.64
CA ASN A 509 11.91 15.50 -28.71
C ASN A 509 11.61 14.63 -27.50
N ILE A 510 10.34 14.61 -27.09
CA ILE A 510 9.89 13.83 -25.94
C ILE A 510 8.42 13.44 -26.12
N LEU A 511 8.09 12.20 -25.80
CA LEU A 511 6.74 11.64 -25.87
C LEU A 511 6.22 11.43 -24.44
N THR A 512 5.02 11.93 -24.15
CA THR A 512 4.42 11.82 -22.81
C THR A 512 2.94 11.51 -22.91
N LEU A 513 2.35 11.03 -21.81
CA LEU A 513 0.91 10.94 -21.69
C LEU A 513 0.31 12.33 -21.47
N ASP A 514 -0.93 12.51 -21.89
CA ASP A 514 -1.72 13.70 -21.59
C ASP A 514 -1.82 13.93 -20.07
N ASN A 515 -1.65 15.16 -19.60
CA ASN A 515 -1.60 15.58 -18.19
C ASN A 515 -0.42 15.05 -17.38
N GLU A 516 0.56 14.40 -18.00
CA GLU A 516 1.72 13.82 -17.31
C GLU A 516 2.99 14.62 -17.60
N PRO A 517 3.72 15.09 -16.57
CA PRO A 517 4.96 15.81 -16.79
C PRO A 517 6.05 14.86 -17.27
N ALA A 518 6.90 15.33 -18.17
CA ALA A 518 8.12 14.63 -18.53
C ALA A 518 9.28 15.59 -18.69
N SER A 519 10.48 15.06 -18.56
CA SER A 519 11.72 15.82 -18.70
C SER A 519 12.78 15.02 -19.41
N ILE A 520 13.56 15.70 -20.24
CA ILE A 520 14.77 15.18 -20.89
C ILE A 520 15.93 16.13 -20.57
N MET A 521 17.07 15.57 -20.16
CA MET A 521 18.31 16.31 -19.98
C MET A 521 19.41 15.66 -20.81
N VAL A 522 20.02 16.44 -21.69
CA VAL A 522 21.15 16.04 -22.53
C VAL A 522 22.31 16.98 -22.22
N GLY A 523 23.33 16.48 -21.55
CA GLY A 523 24.39 17.32 -21.03
C GLY A 523 25.50 16.56 -20.33
N LYS A 524 26.33 17.30 -19.59
CA LYS A 524 27.37 16.77 -18.72
C LYS A 524 27.23 17.39 -17.33
N THR A 525 27.52 16.63 -16.29
CA THR A 525 27.59 17.16 -14.92
C THR A 525 28.99 17.68 -14.67
N VAL A 526 29.15 18.96 -14.34
CA VAL A 526 30.46 19.56 -14.08
C VAL A 526 30.61 20.03 -12.64
N PRO A 527 31.82 19.92 -12.06
CA PRO A 527 32.10 20.36 -10.71
C PRO A 527 32.36 21.87 -10.64
N PHE A 528 31.71 22.55 -9.70
CA PHE A 528 31.93 23.94 -9.30
C PHE A 528 32.51 23.99 -7.90
N VAL A 529 33.55 24.79 -7.68
CA VAL A 529 34.11 25.01 -6.35
C VAL A 529 33.22 26.01 -5.60
N SER A 530 32.48 25.57 -4.58
CA SER A 530 31.55 26.40 -3.82
C SER A 530 32.20 27.14 -2.64
N GLY A 531 33.43 26.76 -2.27
CA GLY A 531 34.21 27.42 -1.23
C GLY A 531 35.64 26.91 -1.20
N GLN A 532 36.57 27.78 -0.79
CA GLN A 532 37.97 27.44 -0.55
C GLN A 532 38.45 27.99 0.79
N TYR A 533 39.15 27.18 1.58
CA TYR A 533 39.79 27.63 2.82
C TYR A 533 41.29 27.31 2.78
N ILE A 534 42.12 28.34 2.97
CA ILE A 534 43.57 28.21 3.17
C ILE A 534 43.87 28.23 4.66
N THR A 535 44.49 27.17 5.19
CA THR A 535 45.03 27.18 6.55
C THR A 535 46.39 27.86 6.50
N ASN A 536 46.50 29.07 7.09
CA ASN A 536 47.77 29.80 7.17
C ASN A 536 48.76 29.09 8.12
N GLY A 537 49.55 28.15 7.58
CA GLY A 537 50.68 27.52 8.27
C GLY A 537 51.73 27.07 7.24
N ASN A 538 52.91 27.70 7.30
CA ASN A 538 54.13 27.46 6.51
C ASN A 538 54.08 26.56 5.25
N SER A 539 54.24 27.23 4.09
CA SER A 539 54.89 26.72 2.85
C SER A 539 54.34 25.47 2.16
N SER A 540 53.05 25.16 2.32
CA SER A 540 52.31 24.34 1.33
C SER A 540 50.87 24.85 1.21
N THR A 541 50.64 25.73 0.24
CA THR A 541 49.34 26.35 -0.07
C THR A 541 48.50 25.45 -0.96
N ASN A 542 47.93 24.38 -0.40
CA ASN A 542 46.89 23.61 -1.09
C ASN A 542 45.53 23.87 -0.40
N PRO A 543 44.67 24.77 -0.93
CA PRO A 543 43.39 25.10 -0.32
C PRO A 543 42.45 23.89 -0.31
N PHE A 544 41.76 23.65 0.81
CA PHE A 544 40.63 22.73 0.82
C PHE A 544 39.48 23.36 0.04
N GLN A 545 39.02 22.67 -1.00
CA GLN A 545 37.92 23.12 -1.87
C GLN A 545 36.70 22.23 -1.69
N THR A 546 35.53 22.84 -1.47
CA THR A 546 34.24 22.13 -1.53
C THR A 546 33.72 22.15 -2.97
N ILE A 547 33.33 20.99 -3.48
CA ILE A 547 32.89 20.82 -4.87
C ILE A 547 31.39 20.53 -4.90
N GLN A 548 30.63 21.39 -5.56
CA GLN A 548 29.22 21.21 -5.91
C GLN A 548 29.12 20.73 -7.36
N ARG A 549 28.28 19.74 -7.66
CA ARG A 549 28.04 19.28 -9.04
C ARG A 549 26.79 19.92 -9.60
N GLU A 550 26.88 20.45 -10.81
CA GLU A 550 25.75 21.05 -11.52
C GLU A 550 25.66 20.47 -12.94
N ASP A 551 24.44 20.21 -13.38
CA ASP A 551 24.16 19.67 -14.71
C ASP A 551 24.11 20.80 -15.72
N ILE A 552 24.96 20.71 -16.74
CA ILE A 552 24.96 21.65 -17.86
C ILE A 552 24.60 20.93 -19.15
N GLY A 553 23.64 21.48 -19.88
CA GLY A 553 23.26 21.01 -21.20
C GLY A 553 21.90 21.54 -21.62
N LEU A 554 21.24 20.78 -22.47
CA LEU A 554 19.87 21.02 -22.88
C LEU A 554 18.93 20.27 -21.94
N LYS A 555 18.13 21.01 -21.19
CA LYS A 555 17.06 20.49 -20.35
C LYS A 555 15.71 20.95 -20.89
N LEU A 556 14.81 20.02 -21.11
CA LEU A 556 13.44 20.29 -21.52
C LEU A 556 12.50 19.58 -20.56
N ASN A 557 11.69 20.34 -19.85
CA ASN A 557 10.63 19.87 -18.98
C ASN A 557 9.30 20.34 -19.55
N ILE A 558 8.34 19.43 -19.71
CA ILE A 558 7.05 19.74 -20.29
C ILE A 558 5.93 19.07 -19.50
N ARG A 559 4.75 19.68 -19.52
CA ARG A 559 3.49 19.06 -19.12
C ARG A 559 2.42 19.40 -20.16
N PRO A 560 2.04 18.45 -21.03
CA PRO A 560 0.97 18.67 -21.97
C PRO A 560 -0.40 18.43 -21.35
N GLN A 561 -1.38 19.18 -21.85
CA GLN A 561 -2.80 18.99 -21.58
C GLN A 561 -3.57 19.15 -22.90
N ILE A 562 -4.26 18.11 -23.33
CA ILE A 562 -5.07 18.11 -24.54
C ILE A 562 -6.46 18.66 -24.21
N SER A 563 -6.93 19.63 -25.01
CA SER A 563 -8.31 20.10 -24.97
C SER A 563 -9.18 19.29 -25.94
N GLU A 564 -10.49 19.25 -25.71
CA GLU A 564 -11.46 18.56 -26.59
C GLU A 564 -11.35 18.99 -28.07
N GLY A 565 -11.00 20.26 -28.34
CA GLY A 565 -10.80 20.80 -29.69
C GLY A 565 -9.53 20.35 -30.42
N GLY A 566 -8.70 19.47 -29.84
CA GLY A 566 -7.43 19.02 -30.44
C GLY A 566 -6.25 19.97 -30.19
N THR A 567 -6.51 21.14 -29.62
CA THR A 567 -5.47 22.06 -29.16
C THR A 567 -4.78 21.53 -27.90
N VAL A 568 -3.46 21.72 -27.83
CA VAL A 568 -2.60 21.28 -26.73
C VAL A 568 -2.14 22.50 -25.94
N LYS A 569 -2.50 22.55 -24.66
CA LYS A 569 -1.87 23.45 -23.69
C LYS A 569 -0.59 22.80 -23.19
N LEU A 570 0.51 23.55 -23.20
CA LEU A 570 1.83 23.07 -22.79
C LEU A 570 2.41 24.02 -21.75
N ASP A 571 2.70 23.49 -20.56
CA ASP A 571 3.57 24.16 -19.60
C ASP A 571 5.01 23.68 -19.85
N ILE A 572 5.91 24.59 -20.22
CA ILE A 572 7.25 24.27 -20.72
C ILE A 572 8.30 25.05 -19.93
N TYR A 573 9.29 24.32 -19.42
CA TYR A 573 10.55 24.88 -18.95
C TYR A 573 11.68 24.31 -19.80
N GLN A 574 12.34 25.17 -20.56
CA GLN A 574 13.46 24.82 -21.41
C GLN A 574 14.70 25.59 -20.97
N GLU A 575 15.85 24.91 -20.92
CA GLU A 575 17.13 25.49 -20.58
C GLU A 575 18.21 24.93 -21.51
N VAL A 576 19.08 25.80 -21.99
CA VAL A 576 20.31 25.48 -22.72
C VAL A 576 21.46 26.13 -22.00
N SER A 577 22.39 25.32 -21.52
CA SER A 577 23.61 25.81 -20.87
C SER A 577 24.86 25.24 -21.51
N SER A 578 25.89 26.06 -21.67
CA SER A 578 27.21 25.67 -22.15
C SER A 578 28.30 26.25 -21.26
N ILE A 579 29.51 25.69 -21.33
CA ILE A 579 30.68 26.25 -20.63
C ILE A 579 31.33 27.31 -21.51
N ASP A 580 31.77 28.40 -20.87
CA ASP A 580 32.72 29.33 -21.46
C ASP A 580 34.17 28.91 -21.11
N GLU A 581 34.84 28.27 -22.06
CA GLU A 581 36.20 27.77 -21.90
C GLU A 581 37.26 28.88 -21.92
N GLN A 582 36.94 30.08 -22.43
CA GLN A 582 37.90 31.19 -22.57
C GLN A 582 38.07 31.98 -21.26
N THR A 583 37.01 32.06 -20.45
CA THR A 583 36.97 32.82 -19.19
C THR A 583 37.24 31.94 -17.95
N SER A 584 37.41 30.63 -18.14
CA SER A 584 37.65 29.66 -17.06
C SER A 584 39.10 29.78 -16.52
N GLY A 585 39.30 30.65 -15.53
CA GLY A 585 40.57 30.82 -14.80
C GLY A 585 40.65 30.02 -13.50
N ALA A 586 41.69 30.28 -12.69
CA ALA A 586 41.92 29.65 -11.38
C ALA A 586 40.79 29.89 -10.34
N SER A 587 39.76 30.67 -10.67
CA SER A 587 38.61 30.99 -9.82
C SER A 587 37.34 30.17 -10.11
N GLY A 588 37.34 29.29 -11.12
CA GLY A 588 36.20 28.40 -11.43
C GLY A 588 35.76 28.42 -12.90
N ILE A 589 34.80 27.56 -13.22
CA ILE A 589 34.20 27.42 -14.55
C ILE A 589 33.08 28.45 -14.70
N VAL A 590 33.01 29.17 -15.82
CA VAL A 590 31.90 30.07 -16.16
C VAL A 590 30.94 29.35 -17.12
N THR A 591 29.63 29.50 -16.93
CA THR A 591 28.60 28.92 -17.80
C THR A 591 27.70 29.98 -18.41
N ASN A 592 27.38 29.79 -19.69
CA ASN A 592 26.33 30.54 -20.38
C ASN A 592 25.03 29.78 -20.22
N LYS A 593 23.98 30.42 -19.70
CA LYS A 593 22.67 29.80 -19.47
C LYS A 593 21.57 30.61 -20.16
N ARG A 594 20.76 29.92 -20.96
CA ARG A 594 19.59 30.46 -21.66
C ARG A 594 18.38 29.64 -21.23
N ALA A 595 17.39 30.27 -20.62
CA ALA A 595 16.23 29.57 -20.08
C ALA A 595 14.92 30.26 -20.46
N LEU A 596 13.87 29.48 -20.59
CA LEU A 596 12.52 29.90 -20.96
C LEU A 596 11.50 29.08 -20.15
N ASP A 597 10.63 29.76 -19.39
CA ASP A 597 9.51 29.18 -18.64
C ASP A 597 8.22 29.83 -19.13
N THR A 598 7.34 29.08 -19.79
CA THR A 598 6.11 29.62 -20.38
C THR A 598 5.00 28.58 -20.44
N SER A 599 3.75 29.06 -20.56
CA SER A 599 2.57 28.24 -20.83
C SER A 599 1.94 28.71 -22.13
N ILE A 600 1.84 27.81 -23.11
CA ILE A 600 1.31 28.12 -24.45
C ILE A 600 0.16 27.20 -24.81
N LEU A 601 -0.66 27.63 -25.76
CA LEU A 601 -1.75 26.87 -26.33
C LEU A 601 -1.51 26.81 -27.84
N VAL A 602 -1.38 25.59 -28.39
CA VAL A 602 -0.97 25.35 -29.78
C VAL A 602 -1.82 24.23 -30.37
N ASP A 603 -2.21 24.35 -31.62
CA ASP A 603 -2.96 23.30 -32.31
C ASP A 603 -2.07 22.10 -32.67
N ASP A 604 -2.69 20.94 -32.80
CA ASP A 604 -2.01 19.70 -33.19
C ASP A 604 -1.22 19.85 -34.51
N GLY A 605 0.07 19.51 -34.50
CA GLY A 605 0.97 19.53 -35.65
C GLY A 605 1.50 20.91 -36.06
N GLN A 606 0.98 22.00 -35.49
CA GLN A 606 1.44 23.36 -35.83
C GLN A 606 2.77 23.70 -35.16
N ILE A 607 3.62 24.47 -35.86
CA ILE A 607 4.82 25.07 -35.26
C ILE A 607 4.43 26.42 -34.66
N MET A 608 4.76 26.61 -33.38
CA MET A 608 4.66 27.86 -32.66
C MET A 608 6.07 28.38 -32.32
N VAL A 609 6.27 29.69 -32.40
CA VAL A 609 7.48 30.34 -31.88
C VAL A 609 7.30 30.56 -30.37
N LEU A 610 8.12 29.92 -29.54
CA LEU A 610 8.11 30.10 -28.09
C LEU A 610 8.74 31.43 -27.67
N GLY A 611 9.80 31.82 -28.37
CA GLY A 611 10.55 33.04 -28.08
C GLY A 611 11.85 33.13 -28.90
N GLY A 612 12.59 34.21 -28.69
CA GLY A 612 13.88 34.43 -29.33
C GLY A 612 14.62 35.62 -28.76
N LEU A 613 15.91 35.71 -29.04
CA LEU A 613 16.79 36.83 -28.70
C LEU A 613 17.56 37.22 -29.95
N MET A 614 17.55 38.51 -30.29
CA MET A 614 18.39 39.07 -31.33
C MET A 614 19.28 40.14 -30.71
N GLU A 615 20.58 39.89 -30.69
CA GLU A 615 21.59 40.77 -30.10
C GLU A 615 22.58 41.19 -31.19
N ASP A 616 22.89 42.48 -31.26
CA ASP A 616 23.91 43.03 -32.16
C ASP A 616 24.76 44.02 -31.36
N SER A 617 25.97 43.60 -31.03
CA SER A 617 26.92 44.36 -30.21
C SER A 617 28.07 44.84 -31.08
N VAL A 618 28.26 46.16 -31.15
CA VAL A 618 29.35 46.80 -31.89
C VAL A 618 30.26 47.51 -30.90
N ALA A 619 31.50 47.04 -30.77
CA ALA A 619 32.55 47.66 -29.98
C ALA A 619 33.58 48.31 -30.90
N ASN A 620 33.70 49.63 -30.80
CA ASN A 620 34.72 50.40 -31.50
C ASN A 620 35.69 50.98 -30.46
N GLY A 621 36.98 50.66 -30.59
CA GLY A 621 38.07 51.23 -29.81
C GLY A 621 39.06 51.93 -30.75
N SER A 622 39.48 53.13 -30.40
CA SER A 622 40.51 53.86 -31.12
C SER A 622 41.47 54.47 -30.11
N GLU A 623 42.73 54.07 -30.17
CA GLU A 623 43.81 54.67 -29.39
C GLU A 623 44.69 55.49 -30.32
N ALA A 624 45.08 56.70 -29.93
CA ALA A 624 45.88 57.56 -30.80
C ALA A 624 46.77 58.50 -29.99
N VAL A 625 47.88 58.92 -30.59
CA VAL A 625 48.73 59.98 -30.00
C VAL A 625 47.97 61.32 -30.08
N PRO A 626 47.79 62.05 -28.96
CA PRO A 626 47.17 63.37 -28.99
C PRO A 626 47.91 64.32 -29.94
N GLY A 627 47.19 65.00 -30.84
CA GLY A 627 47.74 65.89 -31.87
C GLY A 627 48.18 65.19 -33.15
N LEU A 628 49.10 64.22 -33.09
CA LEU A 628 49.61 63.53 -34.28
C LEU A 628 48.58 62.57 -34.91
N GLY A 629 47.69 61.98 -34.11
CA GLY A 629 46.66 61.07 -34.57
C GLY A 629 45.50 61.73 -35.31
N SER A 630 45.31 63.05 -35.17
CA SER A 630 44.22 63.80 -35.83
C SER A 630 44.61 64.41 -37.18
N LEU A 631 45.87 64.29 -37.60
CA LEU A 631 46.31 64.78 -38.91
C LEU A 631 45.64 63.99 -40.05
N PRO A 632 45.10 64.66 -41.09
CA PRO A 632 44.60 63.98 -42.27
C PRO A 632 45.76 63.23 -42.95
N VAL A 633 45.49 62.01 -43.42
CA VAL A 633 46.45 61.11 -44.10
C VAL A 633 47.55 60.53 -43.16
N LEU A 634 48.29 61.37 -42.43
CA LEU A 634 49.40 60.94 -41.57
C LEU A 634 48.95 60.38 -40.21
N GLY A 635 47.74 60.73 -39.74
CA GLY A 635 47.21 60.26 -38.46
C GLY A 635 47.05 58.74 -38.36
N ASN A 636 46.86 58.05 -39.49
CA ASN A 636 46.78 56.58 -39.56
C ASN A 636 48.09 55.88 -39.12
N LEU A 637 49.23 56.57 -39.15
CA LEU A 637 50.51 56.06 -38.66
C LEU A 637 50.65 56.15 -37.12
N PHE A 638 49.80 56.93 -36.46
CA PHE A 638 49.88 57.24 -35.03
C PHE A 638 48.61 56.86 -34.25
N ARG A 639 47.80 55.95 -34.81
CA ARG A 639 46.58 55.43 -34.19
C ARG A 639 46.47 53.92 -34.34
N TYR A 640 45.69 53.33 -33.45
CA TYR A 640 45.32 51.93 -33.42
C TYR A 640 43.81 51.82 -33.34
N ASP A 641 43.20 51.37 -34.43
CA ASP A 641 41.76 51.20 -34.57
C ASP A 641 41.41 49.71 -34.38
N LYS A 642 40.49 49.44 -33.47
CA LYS A 642 39.90 48.12 -33.22
C LYS A 642 38.38 48.21 -33.36
N ARG A 643 37.81 47.40 -34.24
CA ARG A 643 36.35 47.26 -34.39
C ARG A 643 35.98 45.81 -34.24
N GLN A 644 34.91 45.56 -33.51
CA GLN A 644 34.37 44.23 -33.30
C GLN A 644 32.85 44.31 -33.35
N ARG A 645 32.22 43.46 -34.15
CA ARG A 645 30.77 43.27 -34.20
C ARG A 645 30.45 41.82 -33.86
N VAL A 646 29.55 41.61 -32.91
CA VAL A 646 29.05 40.30 -32.53
C VAL A 646 27.54 40.33 -32.68
N LYS A 647 27.01 39.48 -33.56
CA LYS A 647 25.59 39.33 -33.80
C LYS A 647 25.14 37.93 -33.43
N THR A 648 24.10 37.82 -32.61
CA THR A 648 23.53 36.57 -32.12
C THR A 648 22.03 36.55 -32.39
N ASN A 649 21.54 35.54 -33.11
CA ASN A 649 20.11 35.31 -33.31
C ASN A 649 19.76 33.95 -32.71
N LEU A 650 18.87 33.94 -31.73
CA LEU A 650 18.30 32.76 -31.11
C LEU A 650 16.80 32.72 -31.38
N MET A 651 16.30 31.61 -31.89
CA MET A 651 14.88 31.34 -31.98
C MET A 651 14.58 29.95 -31.42
N VAL A 652 13.48 29.86 -30.69
CA VAL A 652 12.97 28.60 -30.14
C VAL A 652 11.58 28.37 -30.71
N PHE A 653 11.41 27.27 -31.43
CA PHE A 653 10.14 26.82 -31.96
C PHE A 653 9.70 25.54 -31.26
N LEU A 654 8.40 25.28 -31.26
CA LEU A 654 7.85 24.04 -30.74
C LEU A 654 6.69 23.57 -31.61
N ARG A 655 6.58 22.26 -31.76
CA ARG A 655 5.49 21.56 -32.42
C ARG A 655 4.99 20.42 -31.53
N PRO A 656 3.74 20.46 -31.03
CA PRO A 656 3.10 19.28 -30.45
C PRO A 656 2.49 18.41 -31.54
N TYR A 657 2.45 17.10 -31.30
CA TYR A 657 1.74 16.13 -32.12
C TYR A 657 0.97 15.16 -31.24
N VAL A 658 -0.36 15.11 -31.39
CA VAL A 658 -1.27 14.31 -30.57
C VAL A 658 -1.43 12.91 -31.18
N ILE A 659 -1.19 11.89 -30.36
CA ILE A 659 -1.23 10.49 -30.76
C ILE A 659 -2.34 9.80 -29.96
N ARG A 660 -3.45 9.52 -30.64
CA ARG A 660 -4.61 8.81 -30.06
C ARG A 660 -4.56 7.30 -30.34
N ASP A 661 -4.07 6.91 -31.52
CA ASP A 661 -4.13 5.54 -32.00
C ASP A 661 -2.79 4.80 -31.99
N ALA A 662 -2.84 3.48 -31.84
CA ALA A 662 -1.65 2.62 -31.88
C ALA A 662 -1.03 2.54 -33.29
N ASN A 663 -1.80 2.79 -34.35
CA ASN A 663 -1.28 2.84 -35.71
C ASN A 663 -0.50 4.14 -35.95
N ALA A 664 -0.99 5.27 -35.43
CA ALA A 664 -0.30 6.55 -35.49
C ALA A 664 1.05 6.50 -34.73
N SER A 665 1.07 5.92 -33.52
CA SER A 665 2.32 5.74 -32.76
C SER A 665 3.32 4.84 -33.48
N ARG A 666 2.85 3.76 -34.13
CA ARG A 666 3.70 2.85 -34.90
C ARG A 666 4.29 3.54 -36.13
N GLY A 667 3.48 4.28 -36.88
CA GLY A 667 3.94 5.03 -38.06
C GLY A 667 5.05 6.03 -37.70
N LEU A 668 4.79 6.88 -36.70
CA LEU A 668 5.77 7.84 -36.19
C LEU A 668 7.08 7.17 -35.72
N THR A 669 6.96 6.05 -35.00
CA THR A 669 8.13 5.29 -34.52
C THR A 669 8.92 4.70 -35.68
N LEU A 670 8.24 4.14 -36.68
CA LEU A 670 8.87 3.57 -37.88
C LEU A 670 9.63 4.64 -38.66
N ASP A 671 9.02 5.82 -38.86
CA ASP A 671 9.63 6.95 -39.56
C ASP A 671 10.89 7.44 -38.84
N ARG A 672 10.82 7.60 -37.51
CA ARG A 672 11.97 8.02 -36.69
C ARG A 672 13.06 6.97 -36.65
N TYR A 673 12.70 5.69 -36.59
CA TYR A 673 13.64 4.59 -36.63
C TYR A 673 14.38 4.52 -37.97
N ASN A 674 13.64 4.60 -39.07
CA ASN A 674 14.21 4.63 -40.42
C ASN A 674 15.09 5.87 -40.62
N PHE A 675 14.68 7.03 -40.11
CA PHE A 675 15.51 8.24 -40.11
C PHE A 675 16.85 8.02 -39.42
N MET A 676 16.85 7.45 -38.20
CA MET A 676 18.09 7.15 -37.47
C MET A 676 18.96 6.14 -38.20
N ARG A 677 18.35 5.10 -38.77
CA ARG A 677 19.06 4.10 -39.58
C ARG A 677 19.71 4.71 -40.82
N MET A 678 19.02 5.62 -41.51
CA MET A 678 19.57 6.37 -42.66
C MET A 678 20.72 7.28 -42.23
N GLN A 679 20.60 7.98 -41.10
CA GLN A 679 21.66 8.83 -40.57
C GLN A 679 22.91 8.02 -40.18
N GLN A 680 22.74 6.85 -39.55
CA GLN A 680 23.85 5.93 -39.26
C GLN A 680 24.51 5.41 -40.55
N GLY A 681 23.73 5.15 -41.60
CA GLY A 681 24.26 4.77 -42.91
C GLY A 681 25.14 5.86 -43.53
N ARG A 682 24.75 7.13 -43.37
CA ARG A 682 25.53 8.30 -43.84
C ARG A 682 26.75 8.60 -42.98
N ALA A 683 26.67 8.32 -41.68
CA ALA A 683 27.77 8.53 -40.74
C ALA A 683 28.87 7.46 -40.83
N ARG A 684 28.73 6.48 -41.73
CA ARG A 684 29.79 5.51 -41.99
C ARG A 684 31.01 6.23 -42.57
N PRO A 685 32.21 6.02 -42.02
CA PRO A 685 33.42 6.57 -42.62
C PRO A 685 33.53 6.07 -44.07
N ALA A 686 33.98 6.94 -44.96
CA ALA A 686 34.22 6.55 -46.34
C ALA A 686 35.24 5.40 -46.37
N PRO A 687 35.04 4.37 -47.19
CA PRO A 687 35.97 3.25 -47.26
C PRO A 687 37.36 3.75 -47.66
N HIS A 688 38.35 3.48 -46.82
CA HIS A 688 39.73 3.87 -47.06
C HIS A 688 40.51 2.68 -47.61
N GLY A 689 41.21 2.85 -48.74
CA GLY A 689 41.91 1.74 -49.41
C GLY A 689 43.06 1.05 -48.63
N LEU A 690 43.54 1.62 -47.52
CA LEU A 690 44.64 1.07 -46.70
C LEU A 690 44.23 0.69 -45.27
N LEU A 691 43.08 1.17 -44.79
CA LEU A 691 42.58 0.85 -43.45
C LEU A 691 41.42 -0.14 -43.55
N PRO A 692 41.31 -1.11 -42.64
CA PRO A 692 40.15 -1.98 -42.58
C PRO A 692 38.90 -1.14 -42.33
N ASP A 693 37.80 -1.49 -43.00
CA ASP A 693 36.50 -0.88 -42.76
C ASP A 693 36.07 -1.22 -41.33
N LEU A 694 36.14 -0.21 -40.46
CA LEU A 694 35.61 -0.25 -39.12
C LEU A 694 34.10 -0.08 -39.26
N GLY A 695 33.42 -1.19 -39.56
CA GLY A 695 31.97 -1.20 -39.77
C GLY A 695 31.25 -0.41 -38.67
N GLY A 696 30.43 0.55 -39.07
CA GLY A 696 29.67 1.37 -38.13
C GLY A 696 28.48 0.59 -37.53
N PRO A 697 28.12 0.82 -36.26
CA PRO A 697 26.91 0.26 -35.67
C PRO A 697 25.69 0.71 -36.49
N ALA A 698 24.92 -0.26 -36.99
CA ALA A 698 23.72 0.00 -37.76
C ALA A 698 22.51 -0.63 -37.07
N LEU A 699 21.45 0.14 -36.92
CA LEU A 699 20.16 -0.36 -36.47
C LEU A 699 19.67 -1.45 -37.43
N PRO A 700 19.07 -2.54 -36.91
CA PRO A 700 18.47 -3.57 -37.74
C PRO A 700 17.35 -2.99 -38.64
N PRO A 701 16.92 -3.68 -39.70
CA PRO A 701 15.72 -3.27 -40.42
C PRO A 701 14.50 -3.29 -39.49
N ALA A 702 13.63 -2.29 -39.59
CA ALA A 702 12.42 -2.18 -38.76
C ALA A 702 11.43 -3.34 -38.98
N ASP A 703 11.58 -4.04 -40.10
CA ASP A 703 10.67 -5.06 -40.61
C ASP A 703 10.90 -6.45 -39.99
N VAL A 704 11.74 -6.57 -38.96
CA VAL A 704 11.72 -7.81 -38.16
C VAL A 704 10.32 -7.90 -37.57
N PRO A 705 9.50 -8.90 -37.91
CA PRO A 705 8.16 -8.98 -37.39
C PRO A 705 8.27 -9.02 -35.86
N ALA A 706 7.92 -7.92 -35.21
CA ALA A 706 7.58 -7.94 -33.79
C ALA A 706 6.64 -9.13 -33.65
N VAL A 707 7.01 -10.10 -32.80
CA VAL A 707 6.24 -11.31 -32.51
C VAL A 707 4.79 -10.91 -32.65
N ARG A 708 4.14 -11.32 -33.75
CA ARG A 708 2.72 -10.99 -33.96
C ARG A 708 2.07 -11.55 -32.72
N ARG A 709 1.68 -10.67 -31.78
CA ARG A 709 0.86 -11.10 -30.67
C ARG A 709 -0.30 -11.77 -31.37
N ALA A 710 -0.43 -13.08 -31.14
CA ALA A 710 -1.64 -13.78 -31.48
C ALA A 710 -2.81 -12.89 -31.01
N PRO A 711 -3.92 -12.82 -31.75
CA PRO A 711 -5.10 -12.08 -31.30
C PRO A 711 -5.33 -12.41 -29.83
N GLU A 712 -5.49 -11.38 -29.01
CA GLU A 712 -5.49 -11.48 -27.56
C GLU A 712 -6.53 -12.51 -27.11
N VAL A 713 -6.04 -13.67 -26.66
CA VAL A 713 -6.85 -14.77 -26.17
C VAL A 713 -7.39 -14.36 -24.81
N ASP A 714 -8.63 -13.86 -24.79
CA ASP A 714 -9.30 -13.46 -23.56
C ASP A 714 -9.75 -14.73 -22.79
N LEU A 715 -9.02 -15.06 -21.72
CA LEU A 715 -9.25 -16.27 -20.92
C LEU A 715 -10.35 -16.11 -19.86
N ARG A 716 -11.06 -14.97 -19.83
CA ARG A 716 -12.14 -14.75 -18.85
C ARG A 716 -13.31 -15.72 -19.12
N PRO A 717 -14.01 -16.20 -18.07
CA PRO A 717 -15.14 -17.15 -18.21
C PRO A 717 -16.23 -16.66 -19.16
N GLN A 718 -16.43 -15.34 -19.22
CA GLN A 718 -17.46 -14.66 -20.01
C GLN A 718 -17.18 -14.66 -21.51
N ASN A 719 -15.90 -14.75 -21.91
CA ASN A 719 -15.45 -14.68 -23.30
C ASN A 719 -14.89 -16.02 -23.81
N TRP A 720 -14.97 -17.08 -22.99
CA TRP A 720 -14.47 -18.41 -23.30
C TRP A 720 -15.05 -18.98 -24.61
N GLU A 721 -16.34 -18.73 -24.87
CA GLU A 721 -17.01 -19.17 -26.09
C GLU A 721 -16.40 -18.50 -27.33
N ARG A 722 -16.20 -17.18 -27.30
CA ARG A 722 -15.55 -16.44 -28.40
C ARG A 722 -14.09 -16.85 -28.60
N THR A 723 -13.41 -17.21 -27.52
CA THR A 723 -12.02 -17.66 -27.57
C THR A 723 -11.90 -19.05 -28.21
N ARG A 724 -12.89 -19.95 -28.01
CA ARG A 724 -12.96 -21.25 -28.70
C ARG A 724 -13.32 -21.13 -30.18
N GLU A 725 -14.05 -20.10 -30.57
CA GLU A 725 -14.42 -19.83 -31.95
C GLU A 725 -13.28 -19.21 -32.77
N GLN A 726 -12.24 -18.68 -32.13
CA GLN A 726 -11.08 -18.15 -32.85
C GLN A 726 -10.26 -19.28 -33.49
N VAL A 727 -10.16 -19.23 -34.82
CA VAL A 727 -9.29 -20.11 -35.59
C VAL A 727 -7.85 -19.92 -35.11
N PRO A 728 -7.13 -20.99 -34.70
CA PRO A 728 -5.74 -20.86 -34.28
C PRO A 728 -4.92 -20.20 -35.39
N PRO A 729 -3.97 -19.31 -35.06
CA PRO A 729 -3.15 -18.67 -36.07
C PRO A 729 -2.51 -19.75 -36.94
N PRO A 730 -2.51 -19.60 -38.28
CA PRO A 730 -1.88 -20.57 -39.15
C PRO A 730 -0.44 -20.72 -38.70
N THR A 731 -0.06 -21.94 -38.31
CA THR A 731 1.31 -22.29 -38.00
C THR A 731 2.09 -22.11 -39.29
N ALA A 732 2.63 -20.91 -39.49
CA ALA A 732 3.59 -20.67 -40.54
C ALA A 732 4.87 -21.39 -40.11
N SER A 733 4.98 -22.66 -40.49
CA SER A 733 6.23 -23.40 -40.57
C SER A 733 7.07 -22.82 -41.70
N ALA A 734 7.36 -21.51 -41.63
CA ALA A 734 8.49 -20.92 -42.30
C ALA A 734 9.72 -21.23 -41.46
N SER A 735 10.11 -22.50 -41.44
CA SER A 735 11.52 -22.84 -41.29
C SER A 735 12.20 -22.34 -42.57
N ALA A 736 12.43 -21.03 -42.66
CA ALA A 736 13.53 -20.55 -43.46
C ALA A 736 14.74 -21.27 -42.87
N VAL A 737 15.31 -22.20 -43.63
CA VAL A 737 16.63 -22.75 -43.35
C VAL A 737 17.46 -21.52 -43.06
N ARG A 738 17.87 -21.37 -41.81
CA ARG A 738 18.86 -20.39 -41.42
C ARG A 738 20.05 -20.77 -42.28
N GLN A 739 20.25 -20.06 -43.39
CA GLN A 739 21.51 -20.12 -44.09
C GLN A 739 22.51 -19.85 -42.98
N ALA A 740 23.29 -20.87 -42.64
CA ALA A 740 24.41 -20.70 -41.74
C ALA A 740 25.12 -19.43 -42.22
N PRO A 741 25.37 -18.46 -41.33
CA PRO A 741 26.05 -17.24 -41.72
C PRO A 741 27.23 -17.66 -42.59
N ALA A 742 27.31 -17.09 -43.80
CA ALA A 742 28.37 -17.38 -44.76
C ALA A 742 29.67 -17.51 -43.96
N ALA A 743 30.25 -18.71 -44.02
CA ALA A 743 31.30 -19.15 -43.12
C ALA A 743 32.25 -17.98 -42.86
N ALA A 744 32.20 -17.46 -41.62
CA ALA A 744 33.23 -16.55 -41.15
C ALA A 744 34.55 -17.23 -41.51
N ALA A 745 35.41 -16.49 -42.21
CA ALA A 745 36.74 -16.95 -42.55
C ALA A 745 37.31 -17.67 -41.33
N ALA A 746 37.71 -18.93 -41.54
CA ALA A 746 38.20 -19.79 -40.48
C ALA A 746 39.14 -18.98 -39.58
N PRO A 747 39.01 -19.05 -38.24
CA PRO A 747 40.04 -18.49 -37.38
C PRO A 747 41.39 -19.04 -37.86
N PRO A 748 42.45 -18.21 -37.95
CA PRO A 748 43.73 -18.68 -38.45
C PRO A 748 44.10 -19.95 -37.70
N PRO A 749 44.56 -21.00 -38.42
CA PRO A 749 44.80 -22.30 -37.82
C PRO A 749 45.67 -22.11 -36.58
N GLU A 750 45.25 -22.66 -35.44
CA GLU A 750 46.12 -22.77 -34.28
C GLU A 750 47.39 -23.49 -34.75
N LEU A 751 48.49 -22.74 -34.87
CA LEU A 751 49.81 -23.26 -35.20
C LEU A 751 50.26 -24.18 -34.06
N ARG A 752 49.82 -25.44 -34.10
CA ARG A 752 50.34 -26.51 -33.27
C ARG A 752 51.61 -27.03 -33.94
N SER A 753 52.77 -26.61 -33.42
CA SER A 753 54.05 -27.19 -33.79
C SER A 753 54.04 -28.67 -33.44
N GLN A 754 54.16 -29.53 -34.46
CA GLN A 754 54.45 -30.94 -34.27
C GLN A 754 55.98 -31.06 -34.15
N LEU A 755 56.49 -31.50 -33.00
CA LEU A 755 57.90 -31.86 -32.86
C LEU A 755 58.04 -33.40 -32.77
N PRO A 756 59.13 -33.97 -33.30
CA PRO A 756 59.43 -35.39 -33.16
C PRO A 756 59.86 -35.72 -31.73
N VAL A 757 59.50 -36.93 -31.30
CA VAL A 757 59.71 -37.45 -29.94
C VAL A 757 61.20 -37.44 -29.57
N GLY A 758 61.60 -36.52 -28.70
CA GLY A 758 62.93 -36.43 -28.09
C GLY A 758 62.83 -35.87 -26.67
N VAL A 759 63.25 -36.68 -25.70
CA VAL A 759 63.36 -36.45 -24.24
C VAL A 759 62.76 -35.14 -23.69
N THR A 760 61.52 -35.24 -23.20
CA THR A 760 60.84 -34.18 -22.45
C THR A 760 61.59 -33.83 -21.17
N VAL A 761 61.61 -32.54 -20.80
CA VAL A 761 62.17 -31.96 -19.55
C VAL A 761 61.64 -32.63 -18.27
N GLU A 762 60.58 -33.42 -18.36
CA GLU A 762 59.92 -34.11 -17.25
C GLU A 762 60.68 -35.35 -16.74
N SER A 763 61.65 -35.89 -17.48
CA SER A 763 62.35 -37.12 -17.10
C SER A 763 63.64 -36.93 -16.27
N ASP A 764 64.22 -35.72 -16.21
CA ASP A 764 65.38 -35.40 -15.37
C ASP A 764 65.51 -33.89 -15.05
N PRO A 765 65.02 -33.41 -13.89
CA PRO A 765 65.10 -32.00 -13.52
C PRO A 765 66.52 -31.53 -13.18
N ALA A 766 67.49 -32.44 -12.95
CA ALA A 766 68.86 -32.06 -12.62
C ALA A 766 69.67 -31.61 -13.85
N ALA A 767 69.26 -32.02 -15.07
CA ALA A 767 69.90 -31.63 -16.32
C ALA A 767 69.73 -30.13 -16.68
N LEU A 768 68.71 -29.46 -16.13
CA LEU A 768 68.49 -28.01 -16.27
C LEU A 768 69.57 -27.17 -15.58
N HIS A 769 70.27 -27.74 -14.59
CA HIS A 769 71.14 -26.99 -13.69
C HIS A 769 72.62 -27.45 -13.69
N GLY A 770 73.05 -28.38 -14.55
CA GLY A 770 74.38 -29.02 -14.48
C GLY A 770 75.32 -28.80 -15.69
N GLY A 771 76.54 -28.28 -15.42
CA GLY A 771 77.71 -28.26 -16.33
C GLY A 771 78.42 -26.89 -16.38
N MET A 772 79.63 -26.78 -15.80
CA MET A 772 80.28 -25.54 -15.32
C MET A 772 80.79 -24.49 -16.33
N ASN A 773 80.51 -24.61 -17.64
CA ASN A 773 81.18 -23.75 -18.65
C ASN A 773 80.27 -22.94 -19.59
N ASP A 774 78.95 -22.89 -19.38
CA ASP A 774 78.07 -22.11 -20.26
C ASP A 774 77.11 -21.18 -19.51
N LYS A 775 77.03 -19.91 -19.96
CA LYS A 775 76.33 -18.80 -19.28
C LYS A 775 74.83 -18.71 -19.59
N VAL A 776 74.37 -19.45 -20.60
CA VAL A 776 73.02 -19.35 -21.14
C VAL A 776 72.45 -20.76 -21.35
N THR A 777 71.19 -20.96 -21.00
CA THR A 777 70.42 -22.17 -21.30
C THR A 777 69.63 -21.93 -22.57
N VAL A 778 69.82 -22.79 -23.57
CA VAL A 778 69.10 -22.71 -24.85
C VAL A 778 67.95 -23.71 -24.87
N VAL A 779 66.76 -23.20 -25.18
CA VAL A 779 65.51 -23.97 -25.20
C VAL A 779 64.86 -23.82 -26.57
N GLN A 780 64.43 -24.94 -27.16
CA GLN A 780 63.67 -24.96 -28.41
C GLN A 780 62.17 -24.91 -28.10
N ILE A 781 61.44 -24.05 -28.81
CA ILE A 781 60.01 -23.80 -28.53
C ILE A 781 59.08 -24.12 -29.70
N ALA A 782 59.59 -24.16 -30.94
CA ALA A 782 58.81 -24.51 -32.12
C ALA A 782 59.70 -25.01 -33.26
N ASP A 783 59.14 -25.89 -34.09
CA ASP A 783 59.66 -26.29 -35.40
C ASP A 783 58.60 -25.96 -36.45
N VAL A 784 58.96 -25.15 -37.46
CA VAL A 784 58.03 -24.66 -38.48
C VAL A 784 58.65 -24.68 -39.87
N ASN A 785 57.89 -25.17 -40.85
CA ASN A 785 58.37 -25.31 -42.22
C ASN A 785 58.47 -23.96 -42.98
N ALA A 786 57.68 -22.96 -42.57
CA ALA A 786 57.63 -21.65 -43.22
C ALA A 786 58.38 -20.58 -42.41
N GLU A 787 59.33 -19.88 -43.04
CA GLU A 787 60.14 -18.84 -42.39
C GLU A 787 59.29 -17.68 -41.85
N GLN A 788 58.20 -17.32 -42.55
CA GLN A 788 57.30 -16.25 -42.11
C GLN A 788 56.61 -16.56 -40.77
N ASP A 789 56.34 -17.83 -40.49
CA ASP A 789 55.73 -18.25 -39.23
C ASP A 789 56.76 -18.26 -38.10
N ALA A 790 58.01 -18.65 -38.39
CA ALA A 790 59.12 -18.53 -37.42
C ALA A 790 59.33 -17.08 -36.99
N VAL A 791 59.30 -16.12 -37.93
CA VAL A 791 59.44 -14.68 -37.63
C VAL A 791 58.29 -14.17 -36.76
N ARG A 792 57.06 -14.65 -36.98
CA ARG A 792 55.90 -14.28 -36.16
C ARG A 792 56.03 -14.80 -34.73
N ILE A 793 56.49 -16.04 -34.56
CA ILE A 793 56.72 -16.65 -33.25
C ILE A 793 57.81 -15.88 -32.49
N VAL A 794 58.94 -15.57 -33.13
CA VAL A 794 60.03 -14.78 -32.52
C VAL A 794 59.56 -13.40 -32.07
N LYS A 795 58.77 -12.70 -32.90
CA LYS A 795 58.21 -11.39 -32.51
C LYS A 795 57.30 -11.51 -31.29
N ARG A 796 56.45 -12.53 -31.23
CA ARG A 796 55.55 -12.77 -30.09
C ARG A 796 56.31 -13.00 -28.80
N VAL A 797 57.37 -13.81 -28.83
CA VAL A 797 58.19 -14.12 -27.65
C VAL A 797 59.07 -12.94 -27.21
N ARG A 798 59.55 -12.12 -28.15
CA ARG A 798 60.30 -10.90 -27.78
C ARG A 798 59.45 -9.84 -27.08
N ILE A 799 58.14 -9.78 -27.35
CA ILE A 799 57.23 -8.86 -26.65
C ILE A 799 57.15 -9.18 -25.16
N SER A 800 57.30 -10.45 -24.77
CA SER A 800 57.36 -10.85 -23.35
C SER A 800 58.75 -10.65 -22.72
N GLY A 801 59.68 -9.97 -23.39
CA GLY A 801 61.01 -9.64 -22.86
C GLY A 801 62.04 -10.78 -22.96
N ILE A 802 61.72 -11.87 -23.65
CA ILE A 802 62.57 -13.05 -23.76
C ILE A 802 63.30 -13.06 -25.12
N GLY A 803 64.62 -13.33 -25.11
CA GLY A 803 65.46 -13.34 -26.32
C GLY A 803 65.25 -14.59 -27.19
N ALA A 804 64.54 -14.43 -28.31
CA ALA A 804 64.31 -15.52 -29.28
C ALA A 804 64.97 -15.26 -30.65
N TYR A 805 65.40 -16.33 -31.32
CA TYR A 805 65.99 -16.32 -32.67
C TYR A 805 65.66 -17.60 -33.46
N ILE A 806 65.93 -17.56 -34.76
CA ILE A 806 65.63 -18.64 -35.72
C ILE A 806 66.93 -19.35 -36.09
N VAL A 807 66.90 -20.68 -36.17
CA VAL A 807 67.99 -21.54 -36.64
C VAL A 807 67.46 -22.47 -37.73
N GLY A 808 68.23 -22.69 -38.79
CA GLY A 808 67.84 -23.67 -39.82
C GLY A 808 67.81 -25.10 -39.27
N GLY A 809 66.78 -25.86 -39.64
CA GLY A 809 66.63 -27.27 -39.25
C GLY A 809 67.74 -28.17 -39.79
N PRO A 810 68.08 -29.28 -39.11
CA PRO A 810 69.06 -30.24 -39.59
C PRO A 810 68.62 -30.81 -40.94
N GLY A 811 69.47 -30.69 -41.97
CA GLY A 811 69.16 -31.13 -43.33
C GLY A 811 68.53 -30.06 -44.25
N GLY A 812 68.35 -28.82 -43.78
CA GLY A 812 67.88 -27.70 -44.60
C GLY A 812 66.36 -27.67 -44.83
N GLU A 813 65.62 -28.61 -44.22
CA GLU A 813 64.16 -28.58 -44.15
C GLU A 813 63.73 -28.08 -42.77
N GLY A 814 62.93 -27.01 -42.74
CA GLY A 814 62.37 -26.45 -41.50
C GLY A 814 63.19 -25.33 -40.85
N ASN A 815 62.50 -24.53 -40.02
CA ASN A 815 63.05 -23.46 -39.20
C ASN A 815 62.74 -23.74 -37.73
N LEU A 816 63.79 -23.85 -36.93
CA LEU A 816 63.71 -24.06 -35.49
C LEU A 816 63.71 -22.69 -34.81
N VAL A 817 62.80 -22.49 -33.85
CA VAL A 817 62.80 -21.29 -33.01
C VAL A 817 63.38 -21.64 -31.64
N ARG A 818 64.46 -20.94 -31.27
CA ARG A 818 65.17 -21.13 -30.01
C ARG A 818 65.18 -19.86 -29.18
N VAL A 819 65.27 -20.06 -27.88
CA VAL A 819 65.27 -19.03 -26.85
C VAL A 819 66.52 -19.17 -26.00
N GLU A 820 67.20 -18.06 -25.78
CA GLU A 820 68.34 -17.96 -24.88
C GLU A 820 67.88 -17.38 -23.54
N ILE A 821 68.08 -18.16 -22.48
CA ILE A 821 67.69 -17.78 -21.12
C ILE A 821 68.95 -17.73 -20.25
N PRO A 822 69.18 -16.65 -19.48
CA PRO A 822 70.27 -16.61 -18.51
C PRO A 822 70.18 -17.80 -17.56
N ARG A 823 71.31 -18.45 -17.26
CA ARG A 823 71.37 -19.70 -16.49
C ARG A 823 71.24 -19.48 -14.96
N ASP A 824 70.24 -18.69 -14.57
CA ASP A 824 69.78 -18.47 -13.19
C ASP A 824 68.50 -19.30 -12.96
N PRO A 825 68.43 -20.17 -11.93
CA PRO A 825 67.26 -20.99 -11.66
C PRO A 825 65.93 -20.23 -11.69
N GLN A 826 65.89 -19.02 -11.10
CA GLN A 826 64.65 -18.23 -11.09
C GLN A 826 64.30 -17.64 -12.46
N ALA A 827 65.30 -17.24 -13.25
CA ALA A 827 65.09 -16.73 -14.59
C ALA A 827 64.58 -17.84 -15.54
N VAL A 828 65.12 -19.05 -15.39
CA VAL A 828 64.72 -20.23 -16.17
C VAL A 828 63.27 -20.63 -15.85
N ASP A 829 62.92 -20.73 -14.57
CA ASP A 829 61.56 -21.10 -14.17
C ASP A 829 60.51 -20.08 -14.63
N ASN A 830 60.80 -18.79 -14.47
CA ASN A 830 59.91 -17.71 -14.91
C ASN A 830 59.76 -17.69 -16.44
N ALA A 831 60.85 -17.86 -17.18
CA ALA A 831 60.81 -17.89 -18.64
C ALA A 831 60.02 -19.11 -19.15
N ILE A 832 60.18 -20.29 -18.54
CA ILE A 832 59.41 -21.49 -18.89
C ILE A 832 57.91 -21.30 -18.59
N ALA A 833 57.56 -20.67 -17.45
CA ALA A 833 56.17 -20.38 -17.11
C ALA A 833 55.50 -19.45 -18.14
N VAL A 834 56.18 -18.35 -18.51
CA VAL A 834 55.69 -17.41 -19.54
C VAL A 834 55.55 -18.08 -20.90
N LEU A 835 56.50 -18.93 -21.29
CA LEU A 835 56.42 -19.67 -22.56
C LEU A 835 55.23 -20.67 -22.59
N ARG A 836 54.91 -21.30 -21.45
CA ARG A 836 53.74 -22.17 -21.32
C ARG A 836 52.43 -21.39 -21.36
N GLU A 837 52.35 -20.21 -20.75
CA GLU A 837 51.19 -19.32 -20.85
C GLU A 837 50.96 -18.86 -22.29
N LEU A 838 52.03 -18.65 -23.07
CA LEU A 838 51.96 -18.35 -24.49
C LEU A 838 51.60 -19.56 -25.38
N GLY A 839 51.43 -20.75 -24.78
CA GLY A 839 51.01 -21.99 -25.44
C GLY A 839 52.14 -22.84 -26.00
N TYR A 840 53.40 -22.54 -25.70
CA TYR A 840 54.55 -23.30 -26.19
C TYR A 840 55.01 -24.36 -25.18
N ARG A 841 55.56 -25.47 -25.68
CA ARG A 841 56.18 -26.52 -24.86
C ARG A 841 57.71 -26.46 -25.04
N PRO A 842 58.44 -25.85 -24.09
CA PRO A 842 59.89 -25.72 -24.19
C PRO A 842 60.60 -27.07 -23.99
N GLU A 843 61.56 -27.37 -24.86
CA GLU A 843 62.45 -28.54 -24.77
C GLU A 843 63.92 -28.09 -24.65
N LEU A 844 64.66 -28.71 -23.74
CA LEU A 844 66.07 -28.39 -23.51
C LEU A 844 66.91 -28.90 -24.69
N VAL A 845 67.66 -28.02 -25.33
CA VAL A 845 68.59 -28.42 -26.38
C VAL A 845 69.90 -28.82 -25.71
N VAL A 846 70.13 -30.13 -25.57
CA VAL A 846 71.44 -30.64 -25.17
C VAL A 846 72.31 -30.67 -26.43
N THR A 847 73.13 -29.65 -26.62
CA THR A 847 74.22 -29.70 -27.60
C THR A 847 75.19 -30.81 -27.18
N PRO A 848 75.59 -31.73 -28.07
CA PRO A 848 76.75 -32.57 -27.84
C PRO A 848 78.04 -31.76 -27.76
#